data_AF-A0A1X0UKJ8-F1
#
_entry.id   AF-A0A1X0UKJ8-F1
#
_cell.length_a   1.000
_cell.length_b   1.000
_cell.length_c   1.000
_cell.angle_alpha   90.00
_cell.angle_beta   90.00
_cell.angle_gamma   90.00
#
_symmetry.space_group_name_H-M   'P 1'
#
loop_
_entity.id
_entity.type
_entity.pdbx_description
1 polymer ?
#
loop_
_entity_poly.entity_id
_entity_poly.type
_entity_poly.pdbx_seq_one_letter_code
_entity_poly.pdbx_strand_id
1 'polypeptide(L)'
;MLSDVIDVTIDFEHSRDQVWEIVTAPEWYCRFFMGLESCLPVSESIPGAFTARADGIDHALRLDLDYVRTTMSITHLDSGGFVNVHLTEVSPGRCTVDVTVFKASLNGAYSRVPDRNSAVCDWLRAGFAHIADYLAGKPTSVLSGSGNSRTMQLDIAKTMYKTGVIRTARPDLAFRQLNSLSKWGFTLGGGFGAAAATSPDAIALIDDRGTRTFAEVHQRSHRIAAGLCAMGLRSGDTVGVLARNHIAMTECTVACGLLGVDVVLLNTGLAARQIESIADHHRLKALFADDEFDSIVSHVAQEVPRISLSSRSTVPGRRLLEQLVAPPSATFVRPEHPGTLVVLTSGTSGTPKGAFRPTAKGFGTIAAMLSKMPLQVNERMMIAAPLFHSWGLAALQLSTPLRSTVVLQDRFEPESCLQAIAENRCTSLIAVPIMLQRILELPADVRARYDTSSLRVVACSGSVLAGSMVTRFMDTFGDVLYNFYGSTEVSWATVAGPADLRAAPTTAGKPPLGTLVAILDGGGDPVPRGSVGRIFVGNDMLFNGYTNGATPAVTAGLGADMMDTGDLGYLDCNGRLFVSGRDDEMIISGGENVFPGPVEDAIAHLPQVGEVAVVGVSDKEYGQRLAAFVVMRGAAGLDDDMVRLYIRNRLSRFSVPRDVTFLDELPRTATGKVIKRLLIQSSPQAPLAT
;
A
#
# COMPACT_ATOMS: atom_id res chain seq x y z
N MET A 1 20.41 38.59 4.07
CA MET A 1 19.09 39.23 3.91
C MET A 1 18.58 38.86 2.53
N LEU A 2 17.32 38.45 2.44
CA LEU A 2 16.64 38.31 1.16
C LEU A 2 16.54 39.70 0.51
N SER A 3 17.04 39.85 -0.72
CA SER A 3 16.70 41.03 -1.53
C SER A 3 15.31 40.83 -2.13
N ASP A 4 14.65 41.94 -2.47
CA ASP A 4 13.34 41.87 -3.10
C ASP A 4 13.39 41.20 -4.49
N VAL A 5 14.56 41.18 -5.14
CA VAL A 5 14.81 40.56 -6.46
C VAL A 5 15.98 39.58 -6.37
N ILE A 6 15.83 38.39 -6.97
CA ILE A 6 16.87 37.37 -7.11
C ILE A 6 16.91 36.94 -8.57
N ASP A 7 18.09 37.00 -9.20
CA ASP A 7 18.31 36.53 -10.57
C ASP A 7 19.21 35.29 -10.59
N VAL A 8 18.84 34.31 -11.41
CA VAL A 8 19.68 33.14 -11.68
C VAL A 8 19.62 32.78 -13.16
N THR A 9 20.78 32.67 -13.79
CA THR A 9 20.94 32.15 -15.14
C THR A 9 21.41 30.70 -15.07
N ILE A 10 20.81 29.84 -15.89
CA ILE A 10 21.10 28.40 -15.94
C ILE A 10 21.31 28.00 -17.39
N ASP A 11 22.45 27.37 -17.68
CA ASP A 11 22.76 26.83 -19.01
C ASP A 11 22.15 25.44 -19.18
N PHE A 12 21.54 25.20 -20.35
CA PHE A 12 20.94 23.92 -20.73
C PHE A 12 21.56 23.38 -22.01
N GLU A 13 21.90 22.09 -22.00
CA GLU A 13 22.30 21.33 -23.19
C GLU A 13 21.10 20.68 -23.90
N HIS A 14 19.99 21.43 -23.97
CA HIS A 14 18.76 21.01 -24.64
C HIS A 14 18.20 22.16 -25.47
N SER A 15 17.33 21.86 -26.43
CA SER A 15 16.70 22.92 -27.21
C SER A 15 15.76 23.75 -26.34
N ARG A 16 15.60 25.02 -26.72
CA ARG A 16 14.68 25.94 -26.06
C ARG A 16 13.26 25.36 -25.98
N ASP A 17 12.80 24.76 -27.07
CA ASP A 17 11.42 24.24 -27.18
C ASP A 17 11.20 23.03 -26.25
N GLN A 18 12.20 22.15 -26.09
CA GLN A 18 12.13 21.04 -25.14
C GLN A 18 12.02 21.51 -23.68
N VAL A 19 12.80 22.53 -23.31
CA VAL A 19 12.73 23.11 -21.96
C VAL A 19 11.40 23.85 -21.75
N TRP A 20 10.94 24.58 -22.78
CA TRP A 20 9.68 25.33 -22.77
C TRP A 20 8.46 24.44 -22.45
N GLU A 21 8.37 23.27 -23.06
CA GLU A 21 7.27 22.31 -22.81
C GLU A 21 7.15 21.92 -21.34
N ILE A 22 8.28 21.77 -20.63
CA ILE A 22 8.27 21.37 -19.21
C ILE A 22 7.98 22.56 -18.30
N VAL A 23 8.65 23.69 -18.51
CA VAL A 23 8.52 24.85 -17.60
C VAL A 23 7.16 25.52 -17.71
N THR A 24 6.43 25.34 -18.82
CA THR A 24 5.08 25.89 -19.00
C THR A 24 3.96 24.96 -18.51
N ALA A 25 4.29 23.82 -17.91
CA ALA A 25 3.34 22.82 -17.42
C ALA A 25 3.41 22.72 -15.87
N PRO A 26 2.59 23.49 -15.12
CA PRO A 26 2.65 23.57 -13.67
C PRO A 26 2.55 22.22 -12.95
N GLU A 27 1.77 21.28 -13.49
CA GLU A 27 1.59 19.94 -12.93
C GLU A 27 2.90 19.13 -12.85
N TRP A 28 3.94 19.52 -13.58
CA TRP A 28 5.26 18.90 -13.53
C TRP A 28 6.16 19.49 -12.45
N TYR A 29 5.85 20.65 -11.88
CA TYR A 29 6.76 21.34 -10.97
C TYR A 29 7.05 20.51 -9.71
N CYS A 30 6.06 19.80 -9.17
CA CYS A 30 6.25 18.91 -8.02
C CYS A 30 7.16 17.69 -8.32
N ARG A 31 7.36 17.34 -9.60
CA ARG A 31 8.29 16.26 -9.98
C ARG A 31 9.75 16.71 -9.88
N PHE A 32 10.03 17.99 -10.11
CA PHE A 32 11.40 18.51 -10.27
C PHE A 32 11.85 19.44 -9.15
N PHE A 33 10.95 20.24 -8.58
CA PHE A 33 11.28 21.22 -7.55
C PHE A 33 10.91 20.71 -6.16
N MET A 34 11.90 20.54 -5.29
CA MET A 34 11.71 20.00 -3.94
C MET A 34 10.81 20.90 -3.08
N GLY A 35 9.99 20.31 -2.21
CA GLY A 35 9.10 21.06 -1.32
C GLY A 35 7.74 21.45 -1.93
N LEU A 36 7.58 21.36 -3.26
CA LEU A 36 6.26 21.43 -3.89
C LEU A 36 5.53 20.10 -3.73
N GLU A 37 4.34 20.15 -3.14
CA GLU A 37 3.53 18.99 -2.76
C GLU A 37 2.56 18.60 -3.89
N SER A 38 1.93 19.61 -4.51
CA SER A 38 1.05 19.46 -5.67
C SER A 38 0.92 20.77 -6.42
N CYS A 39 0.71 20.71 -7.74
CA CYS A 39 0.35 21.87 -8.55
C CYS A 39 -0.89 21.51 -9.38
N LEU A 40 -2.03 22.10 -9.06
CA LEU A 40 -3.33 21.75 -9.64
C LEU A 40 -3.97 22.99 -10.29
N PRO A 41 -4.58 22.89 -11.47
CA PRO A 41 -5.29 24.01 -12.06
C PRO A 41 -6.46 24.47 -11.18
N VAL A 42 -6.72 25.77 -11.16
CA VAL A 42 -7.89 26.37 -10.50
C VAL A 42 -8.96 26.65 -11.56
N SER A 43 -10.23 26.63 -11.15
CA SER A 43 -11.41 26.89 -11.99
C SER A 43 -11.26 28.12 -12.91
N GLU A 44 -11.90 28.04 -14.10
CA GLU A 44 -11.94 28.98 -15.24
C GLU A 44 -12.13 30.49 -14.93
N SER A 45 -12.44 30.89 -13.68
CA SER A 45 -12.60 32.30 -13.32
C SER A 45 -11.36 33.17 -13.59
N ILE A 46 -10.16 32.58 -13.62
CA ILE A 46 -8.91 33.27 -13.93
C ILE A 46 -8.07 32.39 -14.86
N PRO A 47 -7.90 32.76 -16.15
CA PRO A 47 -7.04 32.04 -17.08
C PRO A 47 -5.60 31.90 -16.53
N GLY A 48 -5.05 30.69 -16.67
CA GLY A 48 -3.71 30.37 -16.16
C GLY A 48 -3.60 30.21 -14.65
N ALA A 49 -4.70 30.31 -13.89
CA ALA A 49 -4.65 30.13 -12.45
C ALA A 49 -4.47 28.67 -12.04
N PHE A 50 -3.61 28.45 -11.05
CA PHE A 50 -3.35 27.15 -10.45
C PHE A 50 -3.02 27.30 -8.97
N THR A 51 -3.24 26.24 -8.20
CA THR A 51 -2.87 26.15 -6.79
C THR A 51 -1.59 25.33 -6.69
N ALA A 52 -0.53 25.91 -6.13
CA ALA A 52 0.63 25.16 -5.68
C ALA A 52 0.55 24.95 -4.18
N ARG A 53 0.58 23.69 -3.75
CA ARG A 53 0.63 23.34 -2.34
C ARG A 53 2.08 23.19 -1.90
N ALA A 54 2.45 23.85 -0.82
CA ALA A 54 3.76 23.76 -0.20
C ALA A 54 3.65 23.90 1.32
N ASP A 55 4.33 23.01 2.05
CA ASP A 55 4.29 22.97 3.51
C ASP A 55 2.87 22.96 4.09
N GLY A 56 1.96 22.24 3.43
CA GLY A 56 0.56 22.14 3.80
C GLY A 56 -0.29 23.40 3.54
N ILE A 57 0.26 24.42 2.89
CA ILE A 57 -0.43 25.67 2.54
C ILE A 57 -0.67 25.69 1.03
N ASP A 58 -1.90 26.05 0.65
CA ASP A 58 -2.28 26.23 -0.74
C ASP A 58 -2.00 27.67 -1.18
N HIS A 59 -1.18 27.83 -2.22
CA HIS A 59 -0.83 29.12 -2.81
C HIS A 59 -1.56 29.30 -4.13
N ALA A 60 -2.36 30.36 -4.24
CA ALA A 60 -3.03 30.72 -5.47
C ALA A 60 -2.05 31.47 -6.41
N LEU A 61 -1.75 30.87 -7.55
CA LEU A 61 -0.78 31.35 -8.52
C LEU A 61 -1.46 31.55 -9.88
N ARG A 62 -0.89 32.39 -10.74
CA ARG A 62 -1.29 32.55 -12.14
C ARG A 62 -0.07 32.45 -13.06
N LEU A 63 -0.15 31.59 -14.06
CA LEU A 63 0.83 31.45 -15.14
C LEU A 63 0.40 32.30 -16.34
N ASP A 64 1.23 33.28 -16.70
CA ASP A 64 1.10 34.09 -17.90
C ASP A 64 2.19 33.69 -18.91
N LEU A 65 1.81 33.38 -20.15
CA LEU A 65 2.71 32.90 -21.20
C LEU A 65 2.83 33.90 -22.36
N ASP A 66 4.06 34.24 -22.74
CA ASP A 66 4.39 34.93 -23.99
C ASP A 66 5.22 34.00 -24.88
N TYR A 67 4.53 33.31 -25.80
CA TYR A 67 5.15 32.38 -26.74
C TYR A 67 6.07 33.07 -27.76
N VAL A 68 5.83 34.36 -28.08
CA VAL A 68 6.65 35.11 -29.04
C VAL A 68 8.00 35.45 -28.43
N ARG A 69 8.00 35.84 -27.16
CA ARG A 69 9.21 36.20 -26.41
C ARG A 69 9.79 35.05 -25.59
N THR A 70 9.21 33.85 -25.68
CA THR A 70 9.55 32.68 -24.85
C THR A 70 9.79 33.05 -23.39
N THR A 71 8.84 33.82 -22.86
CA THR A 71 8.86 34.34 -21.50
C THR A 71 7.60 33.89 -20.78
N MET A 72 7.74 33.38 -19.57
CA MET A 72 6.62 33.05 -18.70
C MET A 72 6.73 33.79 -17.37
N SER A 73 5.59 34.08 -16.76
CA SER A 73 5.50 34.68 -15.43
C SER A 73 4.56 33.85 -14.57
N ILE A 74 5.01 33.49 -13.37
CA ILE A 74 4.17 32.90 -12.33
C ILE A 74 3.96 33.98 -11.27
N THR A 75 2.74 34.47 -11.11
CA THR A 75 2.40 35.50 -10.12
C THR A 75 1.62 34.90 -8.97
N HIS A 76 2.02 35.18 -7.72
CA HIS A 76 1.24 34.86 -6.53
C HIS A 76 0.11 35.86 -6.35
N LEU A 77 -1.13 35.36 -6.34
CA LEU A 77 -2.32 36.21 -6.42
C LEU A 77 -2.55 37.06 -5.16
N ASP A 78 -2.19 36.56 -3.98
CA ASP A 78 -2.37 37.32 -2.74
C ASP A 78 -1.25 38.32 -2.44
N SER A 79 0.02 37.93 -2.66
CA SER A 79 1.18 38.75 -2.28
C SER A 79 1.71 39.64 -3.40
N GLY A 80 1.36 39.34 -4.66
CA GLY A 80 1.92 39.97 -5.85
C GLY A 80 3.40 39.67 -6.09
N GLY A 81 3.98 38.70 -5.36
CA GLY A 81 5.30 38.16 -5.71
C GLY A 81 5.24 37.41 -7.04
N PHE A 82 6.35 37.32 -7.76
CA PHE A 82 6.37 36.65 -9.06
C PHE A 82 7.69 35.96 -9.36
N VAL A 83 7.64 35.01 -10.30
CA VAL A 83 8.79 34.34 -10.91
C VAL A 83 8.68 34.55 -12.41
N ASN A 84 9.61 35.28 -13.00
CA ASN A 84 9.74 35.38 -14.45
C ASN A 84 10.80 34.40 -14.93
N VAL A 85 10.52 33.70 -16.02
CA VAL A 85 11.44 32.79 -16.67
C VAL A 85 11.53 33.17 -18.14
N HIS A 86 12.74 33.44 -18.61
CA HIS A 86 13.04 33.78 -20.00
C HIS A 86 14.00 32.76 -20.59
N LEU A 87 13.65 32.17 -21.74
CA LEU A 87 14.50 31.19 -22.41
C LEU A 87 15.13 31.82 -23.66
N THR A 88 16.46 31.78 -23.75
CA THR A 88 17.21 32.25 -24.91
C THR A 88 17.91 31.08 -25.59
N GLU A 89 17.67 30.87 -26.88
CA GLU A 89 18.45 29.91 -27.65
C GLU A 89 19.86 30.46 -27.90
N VAL A 90 20.88 29.71 -27.46
CA VAL A 90 22.29 30.12 -27.59
C VAL A 90 22.91 29.51 -28.86
N SER A 91 22.55 28.25 -29.15
CA SER A 91 22.91 27.51 -30.35
C SER A 91 21.93 26.34 -30.54
N PRO A 92 21.87 25.68 -31.71
CA PRO A 92 21.01 24.50 -31.87
C PRO A 92 21.24 23.47 -30.76
N GLY A 93 20.17 23.12 -30.05
CA GLY A 93 20.22 22.17 -28.92
C GLY A 93 20.84 22.73 -27.62
N ARG A 94 21.04 24.05 -27.49
CA ARG A 94 21.46 24.69 -26.24
C ARG A 94 20.71 25.99 -25.99
N CYS A 95 20.25 26.19 -24.76
CA CYS A 95 19.59 27.44 -24.35
C CYS A 95 20.08 27.90 -22.97
N THR A 96 19.84 29.17 -22.65
CA THR A 96 19.90 29.68 -21.28
C THR A 96 18.49 29.87 -20.74
N VAL A 97 18.33 29.64 -19.45
CA VAL A 97 17.11 29.92 -18.68
C VAL A 97 17.45 30.98 -17.66
N ASP A 98 16.93 32.18 -17.86
CA ASP A 98 17.06 33.30 -16.94
C ASP A 98 15.82 33.36 -16.06
N VAL A 99 16.00 33.20 -14.75
CA VAL A 99 14.93 33.20 -13.76
C VAL A 99 15.09 34.40 -12.84
N THR A 100 14.07 35.26 -12.80
CA THR A 100 13.97 36.40 -11.89
C THR A 100 12.85 36.15 -10.88
N VAL A 101 13.18 36.09 -9.59
CA VAL A 101 12.23 35.95 -8.50
C VAL A 101 12.08 37.27 -7.77
N PHE A 102 10.85 37.77 -7.65
CA PHE A 102 10.50 38.94 -6.86
C PHE A 102 9.69 38.57 -5.61
N LYS A 103 10.02 39.17 -4.45
CA LYS A 103 9.39 38.90 -3.14
C LYS A 103 9.35 37.41 -2.76
N ALA A 104 10.50 36.73 -2.84
CA ALA A 104 10.59 35.28 -2.65
C ALA A 104 9.99 34.78 -1.30
N SER A 105 10.12 35.55 -0.21
CA SER A 105 9.56 35.21 1.11
C SER A 105 8.02 35.18 1.17
N LEU A 106 7.35 35.82 0.21
CA LEU A 106 5.89 35.93 0.14
C LEU A 106 5.26 35.00 -0.92
N ASN A 107 6.08 34.19 -1.60
CA ASN A 107 5.60 33.23 -2.59
C ASN A 107 5.23 31.88 -1.98
N GLY A 108 5.46 31.67 -0.67
CA GLY A 108 4.91 30.58 0.13
C GLY A 108 5.41 29.15 -0.17
N ALA A 109 5.73 28.88 -1.44
CA ALA A 109 6.36 27.68 -1.96
C ALA A 109 7.77 27.37 -1.40
N TYR A 110 8.33 28.30 -0.63
CA TYR A 110 9.74 28.32 -0.21
C TYR A 110 9.94 28.12 1.29
N SER A 111 8.92 27.74 2.06
CA SER A 111 8.94 27.75 3.53
C SER A 111 10.07 26.92 4.18
N ARG A 112 10.69 25.96 3.46
CA ARG A 112 11.87 25.19 3.91
C ARG A 112 13.23 25.72 3.44
N VAL A 113 13.25 26.69 2.53
CA VAL A 113 14.49 27.27 2.02
C VAL A 113 14.94 28.35 3.02
N PRO A 114 16.17 28.27 3.58
CA PRO A 114 16.67 29.30 4.50
C PRO A 114 16.54 30.71 3.91
N ASP A 115 16.24 31.71 4.75
CA ASP A 115 15.99 33.12 4.37
C ASP A 115 17.22 33.87 3.80
N ARG A 116 17.78 33.38 2.69
CA ARG A 116 18.97 33.88 2.01
C ARG A 116 18.86 33.61 0.50
N ASN A 117 19.21 34.60 -0.32
CA ASN A 117 19.18 34.48 -1.79
C ASN A 117 19.90 33.23 -2.32
N SER A 118 21.04 32.87 -1.74
CA SER A 118 21.82 31.70 -2.16
C SER A 118 21.01 30.41 -2.10
N ALA A 119 20.17 30.24 -1.08
CA ALA A 119 19.38 29.04 -0.91
C ALA A 119 18.25 28.94 -1.96
N VAL A 120 17.67 30.08 -2.36
CA VAL A 120 16.70 30.14 -3.47
C VAL A 120 17.39 29.83 -4.80
N CYS A 121 18.57 30.38 -5.05
CA CYS A 121 19.36 30.06 -6.25
C CYS A 121 19.73 28.57 -6.30
N ASP A 122 20.16 27.98 -5.19
CA ASP A 122 20.52 26.56 -5.12
C ASP A 122 19.30 25.66 -5.34
N TRP A 123 18.13 26.05 -4.80
CA TRP A 123 16.86 25.35 -5.03
C TRP A 123 16.43 25.39 -6.50
N LEU A 124 16.49 26.56 -7.15
CA LEU A 124 16.19 26.70 -8.57
C LEU A 124 17.16 25.87 -9.42
N ARG A 125 18.47 25.99 -9.18
CA ARG A 125 19.49 25.19 -9.90
C ARG A 125 19.25 23.69 -9.73
N ALA A 126 18.90 23.23 -8.53
CA ALA A 126 18.59 21.82 -8.30
C ALA A 126 17.35 21.36 -9.09
N GLY A 127 16.28 22.16 -9.10
CA GLY A 127 15.07 21.83 -9.86
C GLY A 127 15.31 21.78 -11.37
N PHE A 128 16.01 22.77 -11.91
CA PHE A 128 16.40 22.79 -13.33
C PHE A 128 17.41 21.68 -13.68
N ALA A 129 18.29 21.28 -12.77
CA ALA A 129 19.16 20.12 -12.97
C ALA A 129 18.34 18.82 -13.10
N HIS A 130 17.26 18.64 -12.33
CA HIS A 130 16.36 17.50 -12.50
C HIS A 130 15.65 17.52 -13.86
N ILE A 131 15.26 18.70 -14.36
CA ILE A 131 14.70 18.84 -15.72
C ILE A 131 15.74 18.46 -16.77
N ALA A 132 16.98 18.91 -16.63
CA ALA A 132 18.06 18.56 -17.54
C ALA A 132 18.33 17.04 -17.56
N ASP A 133 18.31 16.39 -16.38
CA ASP A 133 18.44 14.93 -16.25
C ASP A 133 17.26 14.19 -16.91
N TYR A 134 16.04 14.72 -16.77
CA TYR A 134 14.84 14.21 -17.42
C TYR A 134 14.94 14.27 -18.94
N LEU A 135 15.26 15.43 -19.50
CA LEU A 135 15.43 15.63 -20.93
C LEU A 135 16.58 14.80 -21.51
N ALA A 136 17.65 14.60 -20.74
CA ALA A 136 18.81 13.80 -21.16
C ALA A 136 18.60 12.28 -21.02
N GLY A 137 17.46 11.81 -20.51
CA GLY A 137 17.21 10.37 -20.35
C GLY A 137 18.12 9.71 -19.30
N LYS A 138 18.64 10.45 -18.31
CA LYS A 138 19.56 9.88 -17.31
C LYS A 138 18.85 8.85 -16.41
N PRO A 139 19.48 7.70 -16.10
CA PRO A 139 18.87 6.62 -15.31
C PRO A 139 18.84 6.94 -13.81
N THR A 140 18.02 7.90 -13.40
CA THR A 140 17.99 8.47 -12.03
C THR A 140 16.86 7.91 -11.16
N SER A 141 15.95 7.11 -11.72
CA SER A 141 14.82 6.49 -11.01
C SER A 141 15.18 5.15 -10.34
N VAL A 142 16.27 5.12 -9.58
CA VAL A 142 16.65 3.98 -8.74
C VAL A 142 16.84 4.47 -7.30
N LEU A 143 16.10 3.88 -6.36
CA LEU A 143 16.15 4.21 -4.94
C LEU A 143 16.43 2.98 -4.09
N SER A 144 17.39 3.13 -3.19
CA SER A 144 17.69 2.13 -2.16
C SER A 144 17.29 2.69 -0.79
N GLY A 145 16.60 1.89 0.01
CA GLY A 145 16.28 2.21 1.41
C GLY A 145 17.48 2.14 2.36
N SER A 146 18.69 1.89 1.85
CA SER A 146 19.94 1.88 2.60
C SER A 146 21.08 2.56 1.83
N GLY A 147 21.94 3.32 2.53
CA GLY A 147 23.31 3.58 2.06
C GLY A 147 24.17 2.32 2.16
N ASN A 148 25.36 2.29 1.53
CA ASN A 148 26.33 1.18 1.42
C ASN A 148 26.27 0.08 2.53
N SER A 149 26.60 -1.18 2.19
CA SER A 149 26.46 -2.38 3.06
C SER A 149 26.89 -2.22 4.55
N ARG A 150 27.94 -1.44 4.87
CA ARG A 150 28.35 -1.15 6.26
C ARG A 150 27.38 -0.24 7.02
N THR A 151 26.77 0.76 6.39
CA THR A 151 25.73 1.59 7.02
C THR A 151 24.45 0.78 7.25
N MET A 152 24.14 -0.18 6.38
CA MET A 152 22.97 -1.05 6.52
C MET A 152 22.98 -1.86 7.83
N GLN A 153 24.09 -2.51 8.21
CA GLN A 153 24.16 -3.26 9.47
C GLN A 153 23.98 -2.37 10.70
N LEU A 154 24.56 -1.17 10.68
CA LEU A 154 24.40 -0.17 11.75
C LEU A 154 22.95 0.32 11.84
N ASP A 155 22.30 0.56 10.72
CA ASP A 155 20.92 1.05 10.70
C ASP A 155 19.91 -0.03 11.07
N ILE A 156 20.17 -1.30 10.73
CA ILE A 156 19.45 -2.46 11.29
C ILE A 156 19.58 -2.45 12.82
N ALA A 157 20.80 -2.38 13.34
CA ALA A 157 21.04 -2.40 14.78
C ALA A 157 20.36 -1.22 15.50
N LYS A 158 20.45 -0.01 14.94
CA LYS A 158 19.74 1.18 15.45
C LYS A 158 18.23 1.00 15.46
N THR A 159 17.67 0.45 14.38
CA THR A 159 16.23 0.20 14.26
C THR A 159 15.77 -0.77 15.33
N MET A 160 16.47 -1.91 15.45
CA MET A 160 16.18 -2.95 16.45
C MET A 160 16.35 -2.47 17.89
N TYR A 161 17.27 -1.52 18.13
CA TYR A 161 17.41 -0.86 19.43
C TYR A 161 16.25 0.10 19.72
N LYS A 162 15.89 0.96 18.75
CA LYS A 162 14.80 1.94 18.88
C LYS A 162 13.45 1.28 19.12
N THR A 163 13.18 0.15 18.46
CA THR A 163 11.93 -0.60 18.62
C THR A 163 11.89 -1.45 19.88
N GLY A 164 13.00 -1.52 20.62
CA GLY A 164 13.12 -2.28 21.86
C GLY A 164 13.34 -3.78 21.68
N VAL A 165 13.50 -4.28 20.44
CA VAL A 165 13.77 -5.70 20.19
C VAL A 165 15.10 -6.15 20.84
N ILE A 166 16.08 -5.24 20.94
CA ILE A 166 17.39 -5.49 21.58
C ILE A 166 17.45 -5.00 23.05
N ARG A 167 16.42 -4.31 23.59
CA ARG A 167 16.47 -3.82 24.98
C ARG A 167 16.32 -4.96 25.99
N THR A 168 17.42 -5.22 26.71
CA THR A 168 17.52 -5.97 27.98
C THR A 168 16.73 -7.28 28.02
N ALA A 169 17.06 -8.22 27.14
CA ALA A 169 16.82 -9.62 27.47
C ALA A 169 17.91 -10.05 28.47
N ARG A 170 17.52 -10.75 29.55
CA ARG A 170 18.50 -11.53 30.30
C ARG A 170 19.19 -12.51 29.32
N PRO A 171 20.51 -12.73 29.39
CA PRO A 171 21.23 -13.57 28.43
C PRO A 171 20.64 -14.98 28.27
N ASP A 172 20.06 -15.55 29.35
CA ASP A 172 19.36 -16.84 29.33
C ASP A 172 18.09 -16.82 28.47
N LEU A 173 17.32 -15.72 28.52
CA LEU A 173 16.11 -15.55 27.71
C LEU A 173 16.46 -15.33 26.23
N ALA A 174 17.49 -14.54 25.95
CA ALA A 174 18.00 -14.36 24.58
C ALA A 174 18.47 -15.69 23.97
N PHE A 175 19.17 -16.53 24.75
CA PHE A 175 19.58 -17.86 24.31
C PHE A 175 18.39 -18.77 24.01
N ARG A 176 17.34 -18.77 24.84
CA ARG A 176 16.13 -19.56 24.57
C ARG A 176 15.37 -19.06 23.33
N GLN A 177 15.31 -17.74 23.14
CA GLN A 177 14.71 -17.12 21.95
C GLN A 177 15.45 -17.55 20.68
N LEU A 178 16.78 -17.47 20.67
CA LEU A 178 17.62 -17.92 19.56
C LEU A 178 17.51 -19.43 19.33
N ASN A 179 17.38 -20.23 20.39
CA ASN A 179 17.16 -21.68 20.28
C ASN A 179 15.79 -22.02 19.66
N SER A 180 14.75 -21.23 19.91
CA SER A 180 13.46 -21.41 19.22
C SER A 180 13.56 -21.06 17.74
N LEU A 181 14.18 -19.92 17.41
CA LEU A 181 14.38 -19.49 16.03
C LEU A 181 15.31 -20.43 15.25
N SER A 182 16.33 -21.01 15.88
CA SER A 182 17.18 -22.03 15.24
C SER A 182 16.43 -23.35 15.00
N LYS A 183 15.41 -23.65 15.81
CA LYS A 183 14.56 -24.83 15.65
C LYS A 183 13.43 -24.65 14.64
N TRP A 184 12.84 -23.47 14.54
CA TRP A 184 11.61 -23.32 13.76
C TRP A 184 11.68 -22.19 12.72
N GLY A 185 12.83 -21.55 12.58
CA GLY A 185 13.03 -20.39 11.72
C GLY A 185 12.23 -19.17 12.18
N PHE A 186 12.18 -18.14 11.34
CA PHE A 186 11.31 -16.98 11.52
C PHE A 186 9.89 -17.25 10.98
N THR A 187 9.37 -18.45 11.23
CA THR A 187 7.99 -18.83 10.95
C THR A 187 7.07 -18.36 12.08
N LEU A 188 5.74 -18.45 11.90
CA LEU A 188 4.81 -18.21 13.01
C LEU A 188 5.08 -19.16 14.19
N GLY A 189 5.35 -20.44 13.93
CA GLY A 189 5.69 -21.42 14.97
C GLY A 189 6.97 -21.06 15.73
N GLY A 190 8.01 -20.64 15.01
CA GLY A 190 9.26 -20.19 15.64
C GLY A 190 9.13 -18.88 16.40
N GLY A 191 8.37 -17.92 15.85
CA GLY A 191 8.06 -16.64 16.47
C GLY A 191 7.27 -16.79 17.77
N PHE A 192 6.14 -17.52 17.76
CA PHE A 192 5.35 -17.79 18.96
C PHE A 192 6.15 -18.62 19.99
N GLY A 193 6.96 -19.59 19.55
CA GLY A 193 7.85 -20.33 20.47
C GLY A 193 8.93 -19.45 21.10
N ALA A 194 9.51 -18.52 20.32
CA ALA A 194 10.52 -17.59 20.80
C ALA A 194 9.93 -16.58 21.80
N ALA A 195 8.72 -16.10 21.53
CA ALA A 195 7.95 -15.24 22.42
C ALA A 195 7.55 -15.99 23.71
N ALA A 196 7.05 -17.23 23.61
CA ALA A 196 6.70 -18.05 24.77
C ALA A 196 7.91 -18.36 25.68
N ALA A 197 9.10 -18.52 25.09
CA ALA A 197 10.32 -18.73 25.85
C ALA A 197 10.81 -17.47 26.61
N THR A 198 10.39 -16.29 26.17
CA THR A 198 10.86 -14.99 26.68
C THR A 198 9.82 -14.33 27.60
N SER A 199 8.54 -14.44 27.25
CA SER A 199 7.41 -13.79 27.92
C SER A 199 6.19 -14.74 27.93
N PRO A 200 6.29 -15.90 28.60
CA PRO A 200 5.27 -16.95 28.55
C PRO A 200 3.88 -16.47 28.96
N ASP A 201 3.80 -15.67 30.02
CA ASP A 201 2.55 -15.21 30.62
C ASP A 201 2.00 -13.91 29.99
N ALA A 202 2.73 -13.33 29.03
CA ALA A 202 2.24 -12.16 28.31
C ALA A 202 1.14 -12.57 27.32
N ILE A 203 0.10 -11.74 27.22
CA ILE A 203 -1.03 -11.98 26.32
C ILE A 203 -0.55 -11.84 24.86
N ALA A 204 -0.77 -12.90 24.08
CA ALA A 204 -0.43 -12.98 22.68
C ALA A 204 -1.62 -12.60 21.79
N LEU A 205 -2.81 -13.11 22.10
CA LEU A 205 -4.01 -12.94 21.27
C LEU A 205 -5.24 -12.60 22.12
N ILE A 206 -6.11 -11.74 21.60
CA ILE A 206 -7.41 -11.34 22.15
C ILE A 206 -8.43 -11.37 21.01
N ASP A 207 -9.56 -12.03 21.21
CA ASP A 207 -10.75 -11.96 20.35
C ASP A 207 -12.03 -12.22 21.17
N ASP A 208 -13.18 -12.34 20.52
CA ASP A 208 -14.46 -12.63 21.18
C ASP A 208 -14.52 -14.00 21.88
N ARG A 209 -13.57 -14.91 21.58
CA ARG A 209 -13.44 -16.23 22.23
C ARG A 209 -12.57 -16.16 23.49
N GLY A 210 -11.95 -15.02 23.74
CA GLY A 210 -11.21 -14.70 24.96
C GLY A 210 -9.75 -14.35 24.70
N THR A 211 -8.89 -14.65 25.68
CA THR A 211 -7.46 -14.32 25.63
C THR A 211 -6.60 -15.58 25.58
N ARG A 212 -5.43 -15.47 24.94
CA ARG A 212 -4.36 -16.47 25.00
C ARG A 212 -3.02 -15.80 25.26
N THR A 213 -2.26 -16.36 26.19
CA THR A 213 -0.86 -16.04 26.42
C THR A 213 0.05 -16.68 25.38
N PHE A 214 1.29 -16.21 25.26
CA PHE A 214 2.28 -16.83 24.36
C PHE A 214 2.51 -18.31 24.70
N ALA A 215 2.58 -18.66 25.99
CA ALA A 215 2.72 -20.05 26.41
C ALA A 215 1.53 -20.91 25.98
N GLU A 216 0.30 -20.41 26.16
CA GLU A 216 -0.91 -21.14 25.77
C GLU A 216 -0.99 -21.37 24.26
N VAL A 217 -0.72 -20.34 23.44
CA VAL A 217 -0.69 -20.49 21.97
C VAL A 217 0.35 -21.53 21.57
N HIS A 218 1.58 -21.43 22.12
CA HIS A 218 2.66 -22.36 21.77
C HIS A 218 2.33 -23.81 22.14
N GLN A 219 1.85 -24.05 23.37
CA GLN A 219 1.50 -25.39 23.84
C GLN A 219 0.31 -25.96 23.07
N ARG A 220 -0.73 -25.15 22.87
CA ARG A 220 -1.95 -25.58 22.20
C ARG A 220 -1.70 -25.91 20.73
N SER A 221 -0.93 -25.10 20.00
CA SER A 221 -0.55 -25.41 18.63
C SER A 221 0.32 -26.67 18.52
N HIS A 222 1.19 -26.97 19.49
CA HIS A 222 1.92 -28.25 19.51
C HIS A 222 0.97 -29.45 19.68
N ARG A 223 -0.03 -29.33 20.55
CA ARG A 223 -1.04 -30.38 20.76
C ARG A 223 -1.92 -30.57 19.54
N ILE A 224 -2.30 -29.47 18.86
CA ILE A 224 -3.01 -29.53 17.58
C ILE A 224 -2.13 -30.22 16.52
N ALA A 225 -0.84 -29.87 16.42
CA ALA A 225 0.08 -30.50 15.48
C ALA A 225 0.22 -32.01 15.72
N ALA A 226 0.30 -32.45 16.99
CA ALA A 226 0.30 -33.86 17.34
C ALA A 226 -1.01 -34.57 16.96
N GLY A 227 -2.17 -33.93 17.16
CA GLY A 227 -3.46 -34.48 16.75
C GLY A 227 -3.62 -34.56 15.22
N LEU A 228 -3.12 -33.56 14.49
CA LEU A 228 -3.06 -33.58 13.03
C LEU A 228 -2.16 -34.72 12.52
N CYS A 229 -1.02 -34.94 13.18
CA CYS A 229 -0.15 -36.08 12.91
C CYS A 229 -0.87 -37.41 13.17
N ALA A 230 -1.60 -37.54 14.28
CA ALA A 230 -2.41 -38.73 14.58
C ALA A 230 -3.55 -38.95 13.56
N MET A 231 -4.09 -37.86 12.99
CA MET A 231 -5.06 -37.91 11.89
C MET A 231 -4.46 -38.36 10.56
N GLY A 232 -3.14 -38.41 10.44
CA GLY A 232 -2.44 -38.89 9.25
C GLY A 232 -1.73 -37.82 8.42
N LEU A 233 -1.80 -36.54 8.81
CA LEU A 233 -1.07 -35.47 8.12
C LEU A 233 0.43 -35.58 8.35
N ARG A 234 1.22 -35.30 7.32
CA ARG A 234 2.69 -35.38 7.30
C ARG A 234 3.29 -34.14 6.65
N SER A 235 4.59 -33.96 6.83
CA SER A 235 5.35 -32.92 6.14
C SER A 235 5.17 -33.04 4.63
N GLY A 236 4.88 -31.93 3.94
CA GLY A 236 4.61 -31.88 2.50
C GLY A 236 3.16 -32.13 2.09
N ASP A 237 2.28 -32.50 3.03
CA ASP A 237 0.83 -32.44 2.78
C ASP A 237 0.34 -30.99 2.73
N THR A 238 -0.82 -30.76 2.12
CA THR A 238 -1.43 -29.43 2.03
C THR A 238 -2.82 -29.41 2.67
N VAL A 239 -3.13 -28.36 3.42
CA VAL A 239 -4.45 -28.14 4.03
C VAL A 239 -5.00 -26.76 3.66
N GLY A 240 -6.32 -26.67 3.54
CA GLY A 240 -7.02 -25.40 3.35
C GLY A 240 -7.44 -24.80 4.68
N VAL A 241 -7.41 -23.47 4.79
CA VAL A 241 -7.98 -22.73 5.92
C VAL A 241 -8.92 -21.66 5.39
N LEU A 242 -10.22 -21.78 5.69
CA LEU A 242 -11.28 -20.85 5.32
C LEU A 242 -11.95 -20.31 6.59
N ALA A 243 -11.41 -19.21 7.10
CA ALA A 243 -11.77 -18.70 8.42
C ALA A 243 -11.76 -17.18 8.49
N ARG A 244 -12.46 -16.64 9.49
CA ARG A 244 -12.37 -15.25 9.93
C ARG A 244 -11.14 -15.02 10.80
N ASN A 245 -10.89 -13.76 11.14
CA ASN A 245 -9.79 -13.37 12.01
C ASN A 245 -10.10 -13.75 13.45
N HIS A 246 -9.59 -14.88 13.91
CA HIS A 246 -9.72 -15.30 15.31
C HIS A 246 -8.57 -16.20 15.78
N ILE A 247 -8.52 -16.44 17.09
CA ILE A 247 -7.48 -17.21 17.76
C ILE A 247 -7.31 -18.60 17.16
N ALA A 248 -8.41 -19.35 16.94
CA ALA A 248 -8.34 -20.70 16.41
C ALA A 248 -7.72 -20.79 14.99
N MET A 249 -7.91 -19.80 14.13
CA MET A 249 -7.26 -19.71 12.81
C MET A 249 -5.75 -19.57 12.96
N THR A 250 -5.31 -18.73 13.90
CA THR A 250 -3.88 -18.54 14.21
C THR A 250 -3.28 -19.84 14.75
N GLU A 251 -3.92 -20.45 15.74
CA GLU A 251 -3.44 -21.68 16.38
C GLU A 251 -3.31 -22.86 15.38
N CYS A 252 -4.28 -23.04 14.48
CA CYS A 252 -4.24 -24.13 13.49
C CYS A 252 -3.18 -23.88 12.40
N THR A 253 -3.01 -22.63 11.98
CA THR A 253 -1.99 -22.25 10.99
C THR A 253 -0.58 -22.45 11.57
N VAL A 254 -0.38 -22.07 12.83
CA VAL A 254 0.87 -22.36 13.57
C VAL A 254 1.10 -23.87 13.68
N ALA A 255 0.06 -24.65 14.04
CA ALA A 255 0.16 -26.10 14.18
C ALA A 255 0.55 -26.80 12.86
N CYS A 256 -0.02 -26.39 11.74
CA CYS A 256 0.31 -26.93 10.42
C CYS A 256 1.77 -26.61 10.06
N GLY A 257 2.21 -25.36 10.27
CA GLY A 257 3.60 -24.96 10.04
C GLY A 257 4.61 -25.76 10.88
N LEU A 258 4.28 -26.03 12.15
CA LEU A 258 5.10 -26.89 13.04
C LEU A 258 5.20 -28.33 12.52
N LEU A 259 4.12 -28.86 11.92
CA LEU A 259 4.08 -30.22 11.39
C LEU A 259 4.72 -30.36 9.99
N GLY A 260 5.07 -29.25 9.33
CA GLY A 260 5.60 -29.26 7.97
C GLY A 260 4.52 -29.32 6.90
N VAL A 261 3.27 -29.02 7.27
CA VAL A 261 2.10 -29.05 6.39
C VAL A 261 1.91 -27.67 5.77
N ASP A 262 1.79 -27.62 4.45
CA ASP A 262 1.52 -26.39 3.71
C ASP A 262 0.08 -25.93 3.95
N VAL A 263 -0.11 -24.62 4.11
CA VAL A 263 -1.41 -24.02 4.40
C VAL A 263 -1.84 -23.12 3.25
N VAL A 264 -2.92 -23.48 2.57
CA VAL A 264 -3.60 -22.62 1.59
C VAL A 264 -4.63 -21.77 2.31
N LEU A 265 -4.37 -20.47 2.38
CA LEU A 265 -5.26 -19.49 3.00
C LEU A 265 -6.37 -19.12 2.01
N LEU A 266 -7.55 -19.70 2.22
CA LEU A 266 -8.70 -19.54 1.35
C LEU A 266 -9.41 -18.22 1.63
N ASN A 267 -9.77 -17.51 0.56
CA ASN A 267 -10.46 -16.24 0.66
C ASN A 267 -11.97 -16.47 0.91
N THR A 268 -12.46 -15.86 1.99
CA THR A 268 -13.86 -15.95 2.46
C THR A 268 -14.90 -15.38 1.47
N GLY A 269 -14.48 -14.62 0.47
CA GLY A 269 -15.33 -14.10 -0.60
C GLY A 269 -15.39 -14.97 -1.86
N LEU A 270 -14.75 -16.14 -1.89
CA LEU A 270 -14.76 -17.02 -3.06
C LEU A 270 -16.06 -17.83 -3.14
N ALA A 271 -16.49 -18.09 -4.38
CA ALA A 271 -17.63 -18.97 -4.64
C ALA A 271 -17.26 -20.44 -4.42
N ALA A 272 -18.27 -21.28 -4.15
CA ALA A 272 -18.06 -22.69 -3.80
C ALA A 272 -17.27 -23.49 -4.85
N ARG A 273 -17.56 -23.30 -6.14
CA ARG A 273 -16.80 -23.94 -7.24
C ARG A 273 -15.34 -23.52 -7.30
N GLN A 274 -15.02 -22.29 -6.90
CA GLN A 274 -13.63 -21.83 -6.85
C GLN A 274 -12.90 -22.48 -5.69
N ILE A 275 -13.55 -22.61 -4.52
CA ILE A 275 -13.01 -23.33 -3.38
C ILE A 275 -12.77 -24.81 -3.72
N GLU A 276 -13.72 -25.47 -4.38
CA GLU A 276 -13.58 -26.84 -4.90
C GLU A 276 -12.38 -26.96 -5.85
N SER A 277 -12.30 -26.09 -6.86
CA SER A 277 -11.19 -26.10 -7.82
C SER A 277 -9.82 -25.89 -7.15
N ILE A 278 -9.74 -25.00 -6.15
CA ILE A 278 -8.52 -24.79 -5.36
C ILE A 278 -8.21 -26.04 -4.53
N ALA A 279 -9.23 -26.65 -3.92
CA ALA A 279 -9.06 -27.84 -3.11
C ALA A 279 -8.47 -29.01 -3.92
N ASP A 280 -9.00 -29.23 -5.12
CA ASP A 280 -8.52 -30.26 -6.05
C ASP A 280 -7.12 -29.96 -6.56
N HIS A 281 -6.89 -28.71 -6.99
CA HIS A 281 -5.60 -28.29 -7.54
C HIS A 281 -4.47 -28.45 -6.53
N HIS A 282 -4.72 -28.05 -5.28
CA HIS A 282 -3.75 -28.18 -4.19
C HIS A 282 -3.78 -29.56 -3.51
N ARG A 283 -4.66 -30.48 -3.95
CA ARG A 283 -4.81 -31.83 -3.40
C ARG A 283 -4.95 -31.83 -1.87
N LEU A 284 -5.86 -30.99 -1.37
CA LEU A 284 -6.01 -30.77 0.06
C LEU A 284 -6.28 -32.08 0.81
N LYS A 285 -5.49 -32.33 1.86
CA LYS A 285 -5.64 -33.49 2.75
C LYS A 285 -6.61 -33.25 3.89
N ALA A 286 -6.88 -31.99 4.21
CA ALA A 286 -7.90 -31.56 5.17
C ALA A 286 -8.29 -30.10 4.90
N LEU A 287 -9.46 -29.71 5.41
CA LEU A 287 -9.97 -28.34 5.30
C LEU A 287 -10.44 -27.86 6.67
N PHE A 288 -9.78 -26.83 7.20
CA PHE A 288 -10.29 -26.06 8.33
C PHE A 288 -11.27 -25.01 7.81
N ALA A 289 -12.46 -24.97 8.38
CA ALA A 289 -13.47 -23.99 8.01
C ALA A 289 -14.28 -23.52 9.22
N ASP A 290 -14.59 -22.24 9.27
CA ASP A 290 -15.67 -21.77 10.14
C ASP A 290 -17.01 -22.38 9.71
N ASP A 291 -17.93 -22.50 10.66
CA ASP A 291 -19.24 -23.12 10.40
C ASP A 291 -20.09 -22.28 9.45
N GLU A 292 -19.92 -20.95 9.44
CA GLU A 292 -20.63 -20.06 8.53
C GLU A 292 -20.33 -20.34 7.05
N PHE A 293 -19.21 -21.00 6.75
CA PHE A 293 -18.78 -21.31 5.39
C PHE A 293 -19.20 -22.72 4.93
N ASP A 294 -20.09 -23.41 5.65
CA ASP A 294 -20.48 -24.77 5.28
C ASP A 294 -21.10 -24.90 3.90
N SER A 295 -21.94 -23.95 3.50
CA SER A 295 -22.56 -23.94 2.18
C SER A 295 -21.51 -23.85 1.05
N ILE A 296 -20.42 -23.10 1.25
CA ILE A 296 -19.40 -22.88 0.21
C ILE A 296 -18.33 -23.96 0.15
N VAL A 297 -18.16 -24.77 1.20
CA VAL A 297 -17.27 -25.94 1.16
C VAL A 297 -18.01 -27.24 0.81
N SER A 298 -19.33 -27.18 0.61
CA SER A 298 -20.17 -28.35 0.32
C SER A 298 -19.71 -29.16 -0.89
N HIS A 299 -19.18 -28.48 -1.91
CA HIS A 299 -18.67 -29.06 -3.15
C HIS A 299 -17.25 -29.66 -3.05
N VAL A 300 -16.50 -29.38 -1.99
CA VAL A 300 -15.20 -30.04 -1.77
C VAL A 300 -15.44 -31.54 -1.54
N ALA A 301 -14.63 -32.38 -2.19
CA ALA A 301 -14.70 -33.84 -2.09
C ALA A 301 -14.93 -34.34 -0.65
N GLN A 302 -15.87 -35.27 -0.47
CA GLN A 302 -16.30 -35.72 0.86
C GLN A 302 -15.20 -36.44 1.63
N GLU A 303 -14.21 -36.98 0.92
CA GLU A 303 -13.03 -37.66 1.46
C GLU A 303 -12.07 -36.68 2.16
N VAL A 304 -12.14 -35.38 1.85
CA VAL A 304 -11.33 -34.35 2.50
C VAL A 304 -11.96 -34.06 3.88
N PRO A 305 -11.30 -34.44 5.00
CA PRO A 305 -11.84 -34.22 6.33
C PRO A 305 -12.03 -32.72 6.59
N ARG A 306 -13.25 -32.35 6.99
CA ARG A 306 -13.62 -30.97 7.35
C ARG A 306 -13.51 -30.79 8.85
N ILE A 307 -12.76 -29.77 9.26
CA ILE A 307 -12.48 -29.46 10.66
C ILE A 307 -13.09 -28.09 10.98
N SER A 308 -14.04 -28.05 11.91
CA SER A 308 -14.58 -26.80 12.41
C SER A 308 -13.60 -26.13 13.36
N LEU A 309 -13.39 -24.83 13.16
CA LEU A 309 -12.62 -23.98 14.09
C LEU A 309 -13.46 -23.49 15.27
N SER A 310 -14.77 -23.75 15.27
CA SER A 310 -15.66 -23.54 16.41
C SER A 310 -15.51 -24.65 17.44
N SER A 311 -15.44 -24.30 18.72
CA SER A 311 -15.42 -25.26 19.83
C SER A 311 -16.78 -25.92 20.09
N ARG A 312 -17.85 -25.41 19.47
CA ARG A 312 -19.24 -25.84 19.70
C ARG A 312 -20.02 -26.06 18.39
N SER A 313 -19.33 -26.46 17.32
CA SER A 313 -19.99 -26.69 16.03
C SER A 313 -21.10 -27.74 16.14
N THR A 314 -22.21 -27.46 15.49
CA THR A 314 -23.33 -28.39 15.30
C THR A 314 -23.45 -28.87 13.86
N VAL A 315 -22.47 -28.55 13.01
CA VAL A 315 -22.49 -28.92 11.59
C VAL A 315 -22.22 -30.43 11.45
N PRO A 316 -23.12 -31.22 10.87
CA PRO A 316 -22.96 -32.67 10.76
C PRO A 316 -21.70 -33.08 10.00
N GLY A 317 -21.04 -34.15 10.44
CA GLY A 317 -19.90 -34.75 9.74
C GLY A 317 -18.57 -33.98 9.86
N ARG A 318 -18.53 -32.83 10.55
CA ARG A 318 -17.28 -32.11 10.84
C ARG A 318 -16.62 -32.61 12.12
N ARG A 319 -15.29 -32.68 12.09
CA ARG A 319 -14.48 -32.80 13.32
C ARG A 319 -14.35 -31.44 13.99
N LEU A 320 -14.31 -31.39 15.31
CA LEU A 320 -14.01 -30.15 16.02
C LEU A 320 -12.50 -29.97 16.14
N LEU A 321 -12.01 -28.74 16.03
CA LEU A 321 -10.60 -28.44 16.33
C LEU A 321 -10.23 -28.92 17.73
N GLU A 322 -11.14 -28.80 18.70
CA GLU A 322 -10.93 -29.28 20.08
C GLU A 322 -10.65 -30.78 20.17
N GLN A 323 -11.18 -31.59 19.24
CA GLN A 323 -10.90 -33.03 19.20
C GLN A 323 -9.48 -33.35 18.71
N LEU A 324 -8.83 -32.40 18.03
CA LEU A 324 -7.45 -32.53 17.55
C LEU A 324 -6.43 -32.05 18.59
N VAL A 325 -6.89 -31.52 19.72
CA VAL A 325 -6.02 -31.07 20.79
C VAL A 325 -5.55 -32.28 21.59
N ALA A 326 -4.42 -32.85 21.18
CA ALA A 326 -3.84 -34.05 21.79
C ALA A 326 -3.41 -33.83 23.26
N PRO A 327 -3.24 -34.89 24.08
CA PRO A 327 -2.69 -34.76 25.42
C PRO A 327 -1.25 -34.19 25.39
N PRO A 328 -0.77 -33.54 26.47
CA PRO A 328 0.57 -32.95 26.51
C PRO A 328 1.73 -33.94 26.25
N SER A 329 1.51 -35.24 26.45
CA SER A 329 2.48 -36.31 26.19
C SER A 329 2.58 -36.69 24.71
N ALA A 330 1.63 -36.30 23.87
CA ALA A 330 1.66 -36.60 22.44
C ALA A 330 2.72 -35.75 21.75
N THR A 331 3.55 -36.40 20.93
CA THR A 331 4.64 -35.76 20.19
C THR A 331 4.52 -36.04 18.70
N PHE A 332 5.20 -35.24 17.90
CA PHE A 332 5.35 -35.44 16.46
C PHE A 332 6.83 -35.24 16.09
N VAL A 333 7.24 -35.83 14.98
CA VAL A 333 8.60 -35.65 14.47
C VAL A 333 8.68 -34.25 13.85
N ARG A 334 9.62 -33.44 14.33
CA ARG A 334 9.90 -32.14 13.74
C ARG A 334 10.30 -32.32 12.27
N PRO A 335 9.68 -31.61 11.33
CA PRO A 335 10.04 -31.69 9.92
C PRO A 335 11.40 -31.02 9.66
N GLU A 336 12.06 -31.43 8.57
CA GLU A 336 13.30 -30.79 8.09
C GLU A 336 13.04 -29.36 7.61
N HIS A 337 11.88 -29.14 6.98
CA HIS A 337 11.41 -27.84 6.53
C HIS A 337 10.05 -27.52 7.15
N PRO A 338 9.82 -26.29 7.64
CA PRO A 338 8.51 -25.88 8.11
C PRO A 338 7.51 -25.83 6.94
N GLY A 339 6.22 -25.95 7.26
CA GLY A 339 5.16 -25.83 6.27
C GLY A 339 5.12 -24.43 5.66
N THR A 340 4.80 -24.36 4.37
CA THR A 340 4.74 -23.12 3.59
C THR A 340 3.34 -22.50 3.67
N LEU A 341 3.28 -21.17 3.73
CA LEU A 341 2.02 -20.44 3.63
C LEU A 341 1.76 -20.08 2.17
N VAL A 342 0.59 -20.44 1.66
CA VAL A 342 0.13 -20.10 0.31
C VAL A 342 -1.00 -19.07 0.43
N VAL A 343 -0.75 -17.86 -0.07
CA VAL A 343 -1.74 -16.78 -0.12
C VAL A 343 -2.37 -16.76 -1.50
N LEU A 344 -3.69 -16.68 -1.59
CA LEU A 344 -4.38 -16.54 -2.88
C LEU A 344 -4.36 -15.08 -3.34
N THR A 345 -3.87 -14.85 -4.55
CA THR A 345 -3.96 -13.54 -5.20
C THR A 345 -5.39 -13.26 -5.66
N SER A 346 -5.79 -12.00 -5.59
CA SER A 346 -7.08 -11.53 -6.08
C SER A 346 -7.12 -11.67 -7.60
N GLY A 347 -7.55 -12.85 -8.10
CA GLY A 347 -7.81 -13.07 -9.52
C GLY A 347 -8.98 -12.21 -9.98
N THR A 348 -8.69 -11.04 -10.55
CA THR A 348 -9.71 -10.16 -11.14
C THR A 348 -10.20 -10.68 -12.51
N SER A 349 -9.45 -11.60 -13.13
CA SER A 349 -9.64 -12.11 -14.49
C SER A 349 -9.77 -13.65 -14.62
N GLY A 350 -9.76 -14.41 -13.51
CA GLY A 350 -9.82 -15.88 -13.55
C GLY A 350 -9.75 -16.59 -12.19
N THR A 351 -9.44 -17.89 -12.19
CA THR A 351 -9.21 -18.67 -10.96
C THR A 351 -8.06 -18.07 -10.16
N PRO A 352 -8.20 -17.84 -8.83
CA PRO A 352 -7.13 -17.30 -7.99
C PRO A 352 -5.83 -18.09 -8.11
N LYS A 353 -4.70 -17.39 -8.19
CA LYS A 353 -3.37 -18.03 -8.20
C LYS A 353 -2.84 -18.10 -6.77
N GLY A 354 -2.35 -19.27 -6.36
CA GLY A 354 -1.68 -19.45 -5.08
C GLY A 354 -0.24 -18.94 -5.15
N ALA A 355 0.17 -18.11 -4.21
CA ALA A 355 1.50 -17.55 -4.11
C ALA A 355 2.22 -18.09 -2.87
N PHE A 356 3.38 -18.70 -3.06
CA PHE A 356 4.20 -19.21 -1.96
C PHE A 356 4.83 -18.05 -1.19
N ARG A 357 4.41 -17.86 0.07
CA ARG A 357 4.92 -16.82 0.93
C ARG A 357 6.29 -17.24 1.50
N PRO A 358 7.35 -16.44 1.31
CA PRO A 358 8.66 -16.75 1.83
C PRO A 358 8.67 -16.59 3.36
N THR A 359 9.57 -17.32 4.02
CA THR A 359 9.86 -17.11 5.45
C THR A 359 10.97 -16.08 5.58
N ALA A 360 10.85 -15.19 6.56
CA ALA A 360 11.90 -14.20 6.83
C ALA A 360 13.25 -14.88 7.06
N LYS A 361 14.31 -14.37 6.41
CA LYS A 361 15.66 -14.95 6.49
C LYS A 361 16.40 -14.54 7.77
N GLY A 362 15.95 -13.47 8.44
CA GLY A 362 16.58 -12.98 9.64
C GLY A 362 15.97 -11.69 10.19
N PHE A 363 16.64 -11.12 11.19
CA PHE A 363 16.23 -9.84 11.79
C PHE A 363 16.30 -8.65 10.82
N GLY A 364 17.08 -8.73 9.74
CA GLY A 364 17.13 -7.69 8.70
C GLY A 364 15.76 -7.47 8.05
N THR A 365 15.02 -8.56 7.78
CA THR A 365 13.65 -8.53 7.25
C THR A 365 12.70 -7.77 8.18
N ILE A 366 12.82 -8.00 9.48
CA ILE A 366 12.01 -7.32 10.50
C ILE A 366 12.41 -5.83 10.58
N ALA A 367 13.71 -5.55 10.60
CA ALA A 367 14.24 -4.20 10.64
C ALA A 367 13.84 -3.36 9.42
N ALA A 368 13.71 -3.98 8.23
CA ALA A 368 13.19 -3.32 7.04
C ALA A 368 11.83 -2.66 7.31
N MET A 369 10.84 -3.42 7.80
CA MET A 369 9.51 -2.90 8.14
C MET A 369 9.53 -1.85 9.26
N LEU A 370 10.29 -2.13 10.31
CA LEU A 370 10.40 -1.24 11.47
C LEU A 370 11.16 0.06 11.16
N SER A 371 11.92 0.13 10.06
CA SER A 371 12.65 1.34 9.66
C SER A 371 11.73 2.48 9.22
N LYS A 372 10.50 2.17 8.80
CA LYS A 372 9.49 3.14 8.36
C LYS A 372 8.29 3.23 9.28
N MET A 373 7.92 2.13 9.94
CA MET A 373 6.79 2.08 10.87
C MET A 373 7.31 1.97 12.31
N PRO A 374 7.05 2.95 13.20
CA PRO A 374 7.59 2.99 14.56
C PRO A 374 6.82 2.07 15.53
N LEU A 375 6.63 0.81 15.14
CA LEU A 375 6.08 -0.24 15.99
C LEU A 375 7.11 -0.62 17.07
N GLN A 376 6.65 -0.94 18.28
CA GLN A 376 7.52 -1.28 19.40
C GLN A 376 7.16 -2.64 19.99
N VAL A 377 8.11 -3.23 20.72
CA VAL A 377 7.91 -4.50 21.39
C VAL A 377 6.90 -4.42 22.53
N ASN A 378 6.22 -5.52 22.81
CA ASN A 378 5.26 -5.69 23.91
C ASN A 378 4.07 -4.68 23.86
N GLU A 379 3.72 -4.22 22.67
CA GLU A 379 2.58 -3.33 22.46
C GLU A 379 1.36 -4.05 21.87
N ARG A 380 0.21 -3.35 21.84
CA ARG A 380 -1.06 -3.89 21.37
C ARG A 380 -1.31 -3.51 19.91
N MET A 381 -1.52 -4.52 19.07
CA MET A 381 -1.75 -4.39 17.64
C MET A 381 -3.14 -4.90 17.28
N MET A 382 -4.02 -4.01 16.80
CA MET A 382 -5.31 -4.38 16.23
C MET A 382 -5.13 -4.81 14.77
N ILE A 383 -5.44 -6.06 14.44
CA ILE A 383 -5.39 -6.55 13.05
C ILE A 383 -6.82 -6.70 12.53
N ALA A 384 -7.33 -5.64 11.89
CA ALA A 384 -8.60 -5.65 11.20
C ALA A 384 -8.48 -6.27 9.79
N ALA A 385 -7.32 -6.10 9.14
CA ALA A 385 -7.05 -6.68 7.83
C ALA A 385 -7.14 -8.23 7.87
N PRO A 386 -7.75 -8.89 6.87
CA PRO A 386 -7.93 -10.35 6.89
C PRO A 386 -6.61 -11.13 6.95
N LEU A 387 -6.51 -12.10 7.85
CA LEU A 387 -5.33 -12.95 8.05
C LEU A 387 -5.09 -13.91 6.88
N PHE A 388 -6.12 -14.24 6.09
CA PHE A 388 -5.96 -15.04 4.88
C PHE A 388 -5.28 -14.26 3.74
N HIS A 389 -5.20 -12.93 3.85
CA HIS A 389 -4.58 -12.05 2.88
C HIS A 389 -3.16 -11.64 3.33
N SER A 390 -2.28 -11.35 2.36
CA SER A 390 -0.85 -11.09 2.60
C SER A 390 -0.60 -9.98 3.63
N TRP A 391 -1.41 -8.92 3.62
CA TRP A 391 -1.27 -7.80 4.57
C TRP A 391 -1.56 -8.19 6.03
N GLY A 392 -2.72 -8.78 6.31
CA GLY A 392 -3.06 -9.22 7.67
C GLY A 392 -2.13 -10.33 8.16
N LEU A 393 -1.75 -11.25 7.27
CA LEU A 393 -0.77 -12.29 7.56
C LEU A 393 0.61 -11.70 7.92
N ALA A 394 1.09 -10.71 7.16
CA ALA A 394 2.37 -10.06 7.42
C ALA A 394 2.38 -9.34 8.77
N ALA A 395 1.27 -8.69 9.14
CA ALA A 395 1.11 -8.10 10.46
C ALA A 395 1.16 -9.13 11.59
N LEU A 396 0.48 -10.28 11.42
CA LEU A 396 0.56 -11.39 12.36
C LEU A 396 1.97 -11.98 12.44
N GLN A 397 2.70 -12.09 11.32
CA GLN A 397 4.09 -12.51 11.32
C GLN A 397 4.99 -11.52 12.08
N LEU A 398 4.78 -10.21 11.86
CA LEU A 398 5.53 -9.13 12.51
C LEU A 398 5.21 -8.99 14.02
N SER A 399 4.01 -9.35 14.45
CA SER A 399 3.62 -9.31 15.86
C SER A 399 4.45 -10.26 16.72
N THR A 400 4.92 -11.39 16.17
CA THR A 400 5.69 -12.39 16.92
C THR A 400 7.08 -11.90 17.37
N PRO A 401 7.98 -11.35 16.52
CA PRO A 401 9.24 -10.78 16.99
C PRO A 401 9.05 -9.52 17.83
N LEU A 402 7.94 -8.80 17.66
CA LEU A 402 7.57 -7.68 18.52
C LEU A 402 6.99 -8.15 19.86
N ARG A 403 6.63 -9.43 20.02
CA ARG A 403 5.84 -9.93 21.15
C ARG A 403 4.60 -9.06 21.42
N SER A 404 3.97 -8.60 20.34
CA SER A 404 2.77 -7.78 20.45
C SER A 404 1.60 -8.61 20.95
N THR A 405 0.74 -7.99 21.77
CA THR A 405 -0.60 -8.52 22.00
C THR A 405 -1.46 -8.18 20.80
N VAL A 406 -1.93 -9.18 20.07
CA VAL A 406 -2.76 -9.01 18.88
C VAL A 406 -4.24 -9.03 19.28
N VAL A 407 -4.97 -8.00 18.88
CA VAL A 407 -6.43 -7.93 18.99
C VAL A 407 -7.03 -8.26 17.63
N LEU A 408 -7.95 -9.22 17.59
CA LEU A 408 -8.64 -9.70 16.39
C LEU A 408 -10.15 -9.52 16.55
N GLN A 409 -10.82 -9.34 15.42
CA GLN A 409 -12.28 -9.34 15.31
C GLN A 409 -12.69 -10.20 14.13
N ASP A 410 -13.68 -11.07 14.32
CA ASP A 410 -14.18 -11.96 13.26
C ASP A 410 -14.62 -11.17 12.03
N ARG A 411 -15.31 -10.05 12.27
CA ARG A 411 -15.80 -9.13 11.25
C ARG A 411 -15.45 -7.70 11.61
N PHE A 412 -15.09 -6.93 10.61
CA PHE A 412 -14.82 -5.52 10.80
C PHE A 412 -16.13 -4.73 10.81
N GLU A 413 -16.45 -4.17 11.97
CA GLU A 413 -17.45 -3.10 12.10
C GLU A 413 -16.79 -1.82 12.63
N PRO A 414 -17.02 -0.65 12.01
CA PRO A 414 -16.27 0.57 12.32
C PRO A 414 -16.33 1.00 13.79
N GLU A 415 -17.53 1.03 14.38
CA GLU A 415 -17.72 1.46 15.77
C GLU A 415 -17.09 0.45 16.74
N SER A 416 -17.30 -0.85 16.50
CA SER A 416 -16.68 -1.92 17.29
C SER A 416 -15.15 -1.90 17.19
N CYS A 417 -14.58 -1.52 16.04
CA CYS A 417 -13.14 -1.35 15.90
C CYS A 417 -12.61 -0.21 16.78
N LEU A 418 -13.28 0.95 16.79
CA LEU A 418 -12.94 2.06 17.67
C LEU A 418 -13.07 1.67 19.15
N GLN A 419 -14.13 0.94 19.51
CA GLN A 419 -14.31 0.39 20.84
C GLN A 419 -13.16 -0.52 21.26
N ALA A 420 -12.81 -1.50 20.42
CA ALA A 420 -11.73 -2.44 20.71
C ALA A 420 -10.37 -1.74 20.85
N ILE A 421 -10.12 -0.70 20.04
CA ILE A 421 -8.92 0.13 20.16
C ILE A 421 -8.86 0.84 21.52
N ALA A 422 -9.98 1.45 21.95
CA ALA A 422 -10.05 2.17 23.21
C ALA A 422 -9.91 1.22 24.43
N GLU A 423 -10.65 0.11 24.43
CA GLU A 423 -10.65 -0.87 25.52
C GLU A 423 -9.29 -1.56 25.70
N ASN A 424 -8.65 -1.95 24.59
CA ASN A 424 -7.36 -2.63 24.63
C ASN A 424 -6.17 -1.68 24.58
N ARG A 425 -6.42 -0.37 24.46
CA ARG A 425 -5.41 0.69 24.28
C ARG A 425 -4.42 0.35 23.17
N CYS A 426 -4.95 -0.03 22.01
CA CYS A 426 -4.15 -0.42 20.85
C CYS A 426 -3.24 0.74 20.43
N THR A 427 -1.95 0.44 20.19
CA THR A 427 -0.98 1.43 19.70
C THR A 427 -0.84 1.39 18.19
N SER A 428 -1.28 0.29 17.57
CA SER A 428 -1.35 0.17 16.12
C SER A 428 -2.65 -0.45 15.63
N LEU A 429 -3.09 0.00 14.45
CA LEU A 429 -4.18 -0.55 13.67
C LEU A 429 -3.67 -0.95 12.29
N ILE A 430 -3.92 -2.19 11.91
CA ILE A 430 -3.62 -2.74 10.58
C ILE A 430 -4.93 -2.90 9.83
N ALA A 431 -5.13 -2.04 8.82
CA ALA A 431 -6.40 -1.93 8.09
C ALA A 431 -6.19 -1.85 6.57
N VAL A 432 -7.29 -1.82 5.83
CA VAL A 432 -7.35 -1.51 4.39
C VAL A 432 -8.12 -0.19 4.17
N PRO A 433 -7.98 0.49 3.02
CA PRO A 433 -8.56 1.83 2.82
C PRO A 433 -10.06 1.93 3.13
N ILE A 434 -10.87 0.99 2.66
CA ILE A 434 -12.32 1.01 2.89
C ILE A 434 -12.68 0.93 4.39
N MET A 435 -11.87 0.26 5.21
CA MET A 435 -12.10 0.18 6.66
C MET A 435 -11.91 1.55 7.32
N LEU A 436 -10.84 2.26 6.95
CA LEU A 436 -10.57 3.60 7.46
C LEU A 436 -11.60 4.61 6.95
N GLN A 437 -12.08 4.44 5.71
CA GLN A 437 -13.17 5.24 5.17
C GLN A 437 -14.46 5.05 5.98
N ARG A 438 -14.89 3.81 6.21
CA ARG A 438 -16.09 3.52 7.01
C ARG A 438 -15.96 4.07 8.44
N ILE A 439 -14.76 4.07 9.03
CA ILE A 439 -14.49 4.73 10.32
C ILE A 439 -14.68 6.25 10.21
N LEU A 440 -14.17 6.88 9.15
CA LEU A 440 -14.36 8.32 8.91
C LEU A 440 -15.81 8.69 8.59
N GLU A 441 -16.64 7.76 8.14
CA GLU A 441 -18.05 8.00 7.82
C GLU A 441 -18.98 7.84 9.03
N LEU A 442 -18.49 7.28 10.14
CA LEU A 442 -19.24 7.30 11.40
C LEU A 442 -19.59 8.74 11.81
N PRO A 443 -20.77 8.96 12.42
CA PRO A 443 -21.14 10.24 13.00
C PRO A 443 -20.07 10.75 13.97
N ALA A 444 -19.84 12.07 14.00
CA ALA A 444 -18.77 12.66 14.79
C ALA A 444 -18.94 12.38 16.30
N ASP A 445 -20.17 12.36 16.80
CA ASP A 445 -20.49 12.02 18.20
C ASP A 445 -20.17 10.56 18.52
N VAL A 446 -20.41 9.63 17.58
CA VAL A 446 -20.05 8.21 17.72
C VAL A 446 -18.54 8.04 17.79
N ARG A 447 -17.80 8.67 16.88
CA ARG A 447 -16.33 8.60 16.90
C ARG A 447 -15.73 9.16 18.19
N ALA A 448 -16.29 10.25 18.70
CA ALA A 448 -15.82 10.91 19.91
C ALA A 448 -16.06 10.11 21.20
N ARG A 449 -16.88 9.05 21.19
CA ARG A 449 -17.12 8.17 22.36
C ARG A 449 -15.91 7.34 22.75
N TYR A 450 -15.01 7.07 21.81
CA TYR A 450 -13.91 6.14 21.99
C TYR A 450 -12.57 6.86 21.98
N ASP A 451 -11.83 6.76 23.09
CA ASP A 451 -10.47 7.30 23.18
C ASP A 451 -9.51 6.46 22.32
N THR A 452 -9.10 7.03 21.19
CA THR A 452 -8.13 6.42 20.27
C THR A 452 -6.73 7.03 20.39
N SER A 453 -6.47 7.85 21.42
CA SER A 453 -5.21 8.58 21.57
C SER A 453 -3.99 7.68 21.83
N SER A 454 -4.20 6.39 22.10
CA SER A 454 -3.10 5.42 22.21
C SER A 454 -2.48 5.06 20.87
N LEU A 455 -3.21 5.27 19.76
CA LEU A 455 -2.72 4.97 18.41
C LEU A 455 -1.52 5.84 18.07
N ARG A 456 -0.50 5.19 17.51
CA ARG A 456 0.68 5.85 16.94
C ARG A 456 0.94 5.42 15.50
N VAL A 457 0.39 4.27 15.10
CA VAL A 457 0.55 3.70 13.75
C VAL A 457 -0.78 3.12 13.27
N VAL A 458 -1.41 3.78 12.32
CA VAL A 458 -2.49 3.24 11.51
C VAL A 458 -1.89 2.89 10.15
N ALA A 459 -1.60 1.62 9.93
CA ALA A 459 -0.98 1.16 8.69
C ALA A 459 -2.04 0.61 7.74
N CYS A 460 -2.03 1.16 6.53
CA CYS A 460 -3.06 0.91 5.54
C CYS A 460 -2.42 0.38 4.25
N SER A 461 -2.97 -0.71 3.70
CA SER A 461 -2.52 -1.29 2.44
C SER A 461 -3.66 -1.98 1.69
N GLY A 462 -3.40 -2.39 0.45
CA GLY A 462 -4.28 -3.25 -0.34
C GLY A 462 -5.04 -2.54 -1.46
N SER A 463 -5.10 -1.21 -1.46
CA SER A 463 -5.57 -0.41 -2.59
C SER A 463 -5.04 1.03 -2.49
N VAL A 464 -5.24 1.81 -3.55
CA VAL A 464 -4.92 3.25 -3.55
C VAL A 464 -5.69 3.97 -2.44
N LEU A 465 -5.03 4.91 -1.78
CA LEU A 465 -5.63 5.87 -0.86
C LEU A 465 -5.81 7.20 -1.59
N ALA A 466 -7.04 7.70 -1.65
CA ALA A 466 -7.31 9.03 -2.19
C ALA A 466 -6.67 10.11 -1.30
N GLY A 467 -6.09 11.15 -1.92
CA GLY A 467 -5.39 12.20 -1.18
C GLY A 467 -6.29 12.93 -0.18
N SER A 468 -7.55 13.18 -0.58
CA SER A 468 -8.56 13.81 0.29
C SER A 468 -8.87 12.99 1.54
N MET A 469 -8.91 11.66 1.43
CA MET A 469 -9.12 10.74 2.55
C MET A 469 -7.93 10.75 3.49
N VAL A 470 -6.70 10.76 2.97
CA VAL A 470 -5.46 10.81 3.76
C VAL A 470 -5.44 12.06 4.64
N THR A 471 -5.68 13.23 4.05
CA THR A 471 -5.72 14.50 4.78
C THR A 471 -6.79 14.48 5.86
N ARG A 472 -8.03 14.12 5.50
CA ARG A 472 -9.16 14.04 6.44
C ARG A 472 -8.91 13.05 7.58
N PHE A 473 -8.27 11.91 7.29
CA PHE A 473 -7.93 10.93 8.32
C PHE A 473 -6.95 11.53 9.34
N MET A 474 -5.87 12.13 8.86
CA MET A 474 -4.85 12.71 9.75
C MET A 474 -5.36 13.94 10.50
N ASP A 475 -6.28 14.71 9.93
CA ASP A 475 -6.96 15.81 10.64
C ASP A 475 -7.88 15.30 11.75
N THR A 476 -8.48 14.12 11.57
CA THR A 476 -9.42 13.53 12.54
C THR A 476 -8.72 12.76 13.65
N PHE A 477 -7.70 11.95 13.31
CA PHE A 477 -7.05 11.01 14.23
C PHE A 477 -5.59 11.36 14.54
N GLY A 478 -5.08 12.45 13.97
CA GLY A 478 -3.68 12.87 14.10
C GLY A 478 -2.74 12.22 13.09
N ASP A 479 -1.48 12.63 13.15
CA ASP A 479 -0.40 12.19 12.25
C ASP A 479 0.09 10.77 12.59
N VAL A 480 -0.81 9.79 12.44
CA VAL A 480 -0.56 8.38 12.74
C VAL A 480 -0.74 7.48 11.52
N LEU A 481 -1.13 8.01 10.36
CA LEU A 481 -1.37 7.23 9.15
C LEU A 481 -0.08 6.85 8.42
N TYR A 482 0.02 5.59 8.02
CA TYR A 482 1.10 5.05 7.20
C TYR A 482 0.51 4.35 5.96
N ASN A 483 0.84 4.84 4.77
CA ASN A 483 0.45 4.19 3.51
C ASN A 483 1.53 3.16 3.15
N PHE A 484 1.14 1.90 3.07
CA PHE A 484 2.03 0.79 2.74
C PHE A 484 1.75 0.30 1.33
N TYR A 485 2.73 0.42 0.45
CA TYR A 485 2.67 -0.11 -0.91
C TYR A 485 3.49 -1.40 -1.02
N GLY A 486 2.86 -2.41 -1.61
CA GLY A 486 3.44 -3.72 -1.88
C GLY A 486 2.41 -4.62 -2.56
N SER A 487 2.86 -5.81 -2.95
CA SER A 487 2.01 -6.85 -3.51
C SER A 487 2.26 -8.18 -2.80
N THR A 488 1.51 -9.22 -3.19
CA THR A 488 1.77 -10.56 -2.67
C THR A 488 3.15 -11.06 -3.11
N GLU A 489 3.59 -10.64 -4.29
CA GLU A 489 4.81 -11.06 -4.98
C GLU A 489 6.07 -10.39 -4.42
N VAL A 490 5.99 -9.10 -4.07
CA VAL A 490 7.16 -8.35 -3.57
C VAL A 490 7.14 -8.11 -2.07
N SER A 491 6.05 -8.50 -1.39
CA SER A 491 5.79 -8.27 0.05
C SER A 491 5.66 -6.79 0.44
N TRP A 492 6.67 -5.97 0.19
CA TRP A 492 6.67 -4.52 0.38
C TRP A 492 7.53 -3.84 -0.68
N ALA A 493 7.23 -2.59 -0.95
CA ALA A 493 8.01 -1.75 -1.87
C ALA A 493 8.35 -0.42 -1.20
N THR A 494 7.33 0.33 -0.77
CA THR A 494 7.51 1.64 -0.14
C THR A 494 6.52 1.85 1.00
N VAL A 495 6.88 2.74 1.92
CA VAL A 495 5.99 3.20 2.99
C VAL A 495 6.04 4.72 3.06
N ALA A 496 4.88 5.36 3.00
CA ALA A 496 4.72 6.78 3.30
C ALA A 496 4.33 6.95 4.77
N GLY A 497 5.17 7.65 5.53
CA GLY A 497 4.81 8.06 6.88
C GLY A 497 3.98 9.35 6.88
N PRO A 498 3.51 9.80 8.07
CA PRO A 498 2.67 11.00 8.18
C PRO A 498 3.28 12.25 7.54
N ALA A 499 4.60 12.46 7.69
CA ALA A 499 5.28 13.60 7.07
C ALA A 499 5.34 13.52 5.52
N ASP A 500 5.44 12.31 4.96
CA ASP A 500 5.38 12.12 3.51
C ASP A 500 3.95 12.34 3.01
N LEU A 501 2.95 11.82 3.74
CA LEU A 501 1.53 11.95 3.40
C LEU A 501 1.01 13.38 3.56
N ARG A 502 1.45 14.12 4.57
CA ARG A 502 1.13 15.56 4.72
C ARG A 502 1.65 16.36 3.54
N ALA A 503 2.83 15.99 3.04
CA ALA A 503 3.50 16.69 1.97
C ALA A 503 3.24 16.13 0.56
N ALA A 504 2.55 15.01 0.43
CA ALA A 504 2.12 14.42 -0.83
C ALA A 504 1.08 13.32 -0.52
N PRO A 505 -0.20 13.68 -0.31
CA PRO A 505 -1.22 12.74 0.18
C PRO A 505 -1.41 11.47 -0.65
N THR A 506 -1.07 11.51 -1.94
CA THR A 506 -1.19 10.38 -2.88
C THR A 506 0.08 9.53 -3.00
N THR A 507 1.14 9.84 -2.25
CA THR A 507 2.41 9.10 -2.36
C THR A 507 2.33 7.71 -1.72
N ALA A 508 3.00 6.74 -2.35
CA ALA A 508 3.34 5.45 -1.78
C ALA A 508 4.57 5.53 -0.84
N GLY A 509 5.27 6.67 -0.84
CA GLY A 509 6.35 6.98 0.08
C GLY A 509 7.70 6.47 -0.41
N LYS A 510 8.53 5.98 0.51
CA LYS A 510 9.94 5.69 0.24
C LYS A 510 10.31 4.24 0.59
N PRO A 511 11.34 3.65 -0.04
CA PRO A 511 11.71 2.27 0.23
C PRO A 511 12.13 2.07 1.70
N PRO A 512 11.68 0.99 2.36
CA PRO A 512 12.21 0.56 3.64
C PRO A 512 13.65 0.05 3.51
N LEU A 513 14.33 -0.10 4.64
CA LEU A 513 15.73 -0.53 4.68
C LEU A 513 15.95 -1.87 3.94
N GLY A 514 17.01 -1.97 3.13
CA GLY A 514 17.28 -3.17 2.33
C GLY A 514 16.32 -3.41 1.16
N THR A 515 15.54 -2.39 0.76
CA THR A 515 14.62 -2.45 -0.39
C THR A 515 15.15 -1.57 -1.51
N LEU A 516 15.21 -2.12 -2.72
CA LEU A 516 15.50 -1.42 -3.95
C LEU A 516 14.21 -1.21 -4.73
N VAL A 517 13.96 0.01 -5.20
CA VAL A 517 12.83 0.36 -6.08
C VAL A 517 13.40 1.04 -7.32
N ALA A 518 13.01 0.58 -8.49
CA ALA A 518 13.40 1.16 -9.77
C ALA A 518 12.19 1.39 -10.67
N ILE A 519 12.24 2.44 -11.48
CA ILE A 519 11.28 2.68 -12.56
C ILE A 519 12.01 2.38 -13.87
N LEU A 520 11.55 1.36 -14.60
CA LEU A 520 12.18 0.89 -15.83
C LEU A 520 11.30 1.14 -17.05
N ASP A 521 11.92 1.33 -18.21
CA ASP A 521 11.22 1.40 -19.50
C ASP A 521 10.93 0.00 -20.09
N GLY A 522 10.49 -0.03 -21.36
CA GLY A 522 10.23 -1.29 -22.08
C GLY A 522 11.48 -2.11 -22.42
N GLY A 523 12.67 -1.50 -22.39
CA GLY A 523 13.96 -2.17 -22.57
C GLY A 523 14.55 -2.74 -21.28
N GLY A 524 14.00 -2.34 -20.12
CA GLY A 524 14.50 -2.74 -18.80
C GLY A 524 15.54 -1.78 -18.24
N ASP A 525 15.73 -0.62 -18.85
CA ASP A 525 16.67 0.41 -18.40
C ASP A 525 15.98 1.41 -17.47
N PRO A 526 16.67 1.93 -16.42
CA PRO A 526 16.06 2.92 -15.54
C PRO A 526 15.79 4.22 -16.28
N VAL A 527 14.59 4.77 -16.08
CA VAL A 527 14.20 6.06 -16.64
C VAL A 527 14.64 7.22 -15.74
N PRO A 528 14.61 8.47 -16.22
CA PRO A 528 14.76 9.64 -15.36
C PRO A 528 13.67 9.77 -14.30
N ARG A 529 13.97 10.46 -13.21
CA ARG A 529 12.96 10.87 -12.23
C ARG A 529 11.91 11.74 -12.90
N GLY A 530 10.66 11.58 -12.47
CA GLY A 530 9.50 12.20 -13.08
C GLY A 530 8.96 11.45 -14.31
N SER A 531 9.71 10.54 -14.93
CA SER A 531 9.20 9.69 -16.02
C SER A 531 8.34 8.55 -15.47
N VAL A 532 7.23 8.28 -16.16
CA VAL A 532 6.39 7.10 -15.85
C VAL A 532 6.99 5.87 -16.53
N GLY A 533 7.15 4.79 -15.76
CA GLY A 533 7.58 3.48 -16.26
C GLY A 533 7.11 2.36 -15.34
N ARG A 534 7.57 1.13 -15.59
CA ARG A 534 7.21 -0.04 -14.78
C ARG A 534 7.94 -0.02 -13.45
N ILE A 535 7.23 -0.32 -12.36
CA ILE A 535 7.80 -0.37 -11.01
C ILE A 535 8.38 -1.76 -10.75
N PHE A 536 9.69 -1.80 -10.51
CA PHE A 536 10.44 -2.99 -10.11
C PHE A 536 10.90 -2.89 -8.66
N VAL A 537 10.88 -4.02 -7.94
CA VAL A 537 11.23 -4.08 -6.51
C VAL A 537 12.17 -5.24 -6.21
N GLY A 538 13.26 -4.97 -5.51
CA GLY A 538 14.17 -5.99 -4.97
C GLY A 538 14.23 -5.92 -3.44
N ASN A 539 14.00 -7.05 -2.75
CA ASN A 539 14.14 -7.18 -1.29
C ASN A 539 14.29 -8.66 -0.87
N ASP A 540 14.47 -8.92 0.42
CA ASP A 540 14.69 -10.27 0.96
C ASP A 540 13.42 -11.16 1.07
N MET A 541 12.26 -10.64 0.70
CA MET A 541 10.93 -11.26 0.84
C MET A 541 10.14 -11.32 -0.48
N LEU A 542 10.83 -11.32 -1.62
CA LEU A 542 10.23 -11.73 -2.89
C LEU A 542 9.69 -13.16 -2.76
N PHE A 543 8.50 -13.38 -3.29
CA PHE A 543 7.81 -14.67 -3.18
C PHE A 543 8.52 -15.82 -3.92
N ASN A 544 8.17 -17.07 -3.60
CA ASN A 544 8.79 -18.25 -4.23
C ASN A 544 8.04 -18.70 -5.51
N GLY A 545 7.36 -17.78 -6.19
CA GLY A 545 6.56 -18.06 -7.37
C GLY A 545 5.12 -18.48 -7.08
N TYR A 546 4.39 -18.69 -8.17
CA TYR A 546 3.00 -19.13 -8.15
C TYR A 546 2.90 -20.67 -8.15
N THR A 547 1.87 -21.21 -7.49
CA THR A 547 1.58 -22.64 -7.47
C THR A 547 1.07 -23.15 -8.83
N ASN A 548 0.49 -22.25 -9.63
CA ASN A 548 -0.23 -22.59 -10.85
C ASN A 548 -0.08 -21.55 -11.98
N GLY A 549 1.03 -20.81 -12.01
CA GLY A 549 1.25 -19.78 -13.02
C GLY A 549 2.71 -19.44 -13.23
N ALA A 550 2.96 -18.68 -14.30
CA ALA A 550 4.26 -18.08 -14.54
C ALA A 550 4.59 -17.08 -13.42
N THR A 551 5.79 -17.20 -12.88
CA THR A 551 6.38 -16.20 -11.97
C THR A 551 6.62 -14.90 -12.75
N PRO A 552 6.34 -13.70 -12.17
CA PRO A 552 6.66 -12.42 -12.78
C PRO A 552 8.11 -12.35 -13.25
N ALA A 553 8.36 -11.53 -14.26
CA ALA A 553 9.70 -11.29 -14.77
C ALA A 553 10.60 -10.79 -13.62
N VAL A 554 11.74 -11.46 -13.47
CA VAL A 554 12.82 -11.01 -12.61
C VAL A 554 13.87 -10.42 -13.52
N THR A 555 14.09 -9.12 -13.42
CA THR A 555 15.20 -8.48 -14.11
C THR A 555 16.42 -8.60 -13.22
N ALA A 556 17.46 -9.26 -13.74
CA ALA A 556 18.79 -9.20 -13.16
C ALA A 556 19.45 -7.91 -13.66
N GLY A 557 19.67 -6.96 -12.77
CA GLY A 557 20.22 -5.64 -13.10
C GLY A 557 20.27 -4.77 -11.85
N LEU A 558 21.18 -3.80 -11.79
CA LEU A 558 21.33 -2.89 -10.62
C LEU A 558 21.79 -3.56 -9.31
N GLY A 559 22.37 -4.76 -9.38
CA GLY A 559 23.02 -5.42 -8.24
C GLY A 559 22.13 -6.28 -7.34
N ALA A 560 20.87 -6.51 -7.71
CA ALA A 560 19.96 -7.43 -7.03
C ALA A 560 18.89 -7.98 -7.99
N ASP A 561 18.26 -9.10 -7.63
CA ASP A 561 17.06 -9.58 -8.31
C ASP A 561 15.90 -8.61 -8.03
N MET A 562 15.29 -8.08 -9.09
CA MET A 562 14.15 -7.18 -8.98
C MET A 562 12.94 -7.77 -9.70
N MET A 563 11.80 -7.73 -9.04
CA MET A 563 10.55 -8.27 -9.53
C MET A 563 9.65 -7.17 -10.08
N ASP A 564 9.08 -7.41 -11.25
CA ASP A 564 8.01 -6.57 -11.81
C ASP A 564 6.76 -6.66 -10.93
N THR A 565 6.25 -5.50 -10.50
CA THR A 565 5.00 -5.40 -9.73
C THR A 565 3.75 -5.46 -10.61
N GLY A 566 3.89 -5.21 -11.91
CA GLY A 566 2.80 -5.00 -12.87
C GLY A 566 2.18 -3.60 -12.80
N ASP A 567 2.69 -2.72 -11.93
CA ASP A 567 2.21 -1.35 -11.77
C ASP A 567 3.13 -0.36 -12.51
N LEU A 568 2.55 0.73 -12.98
CA LEU A 568 3.24 1.88 -13.55
C LEU A 568 3.32 3.00 -12.53
N GLY A 569 4.41 3.75 -12.53
CA GLY A 569 4.60 4.88 -11.64
C GLY A 569 5.84 5.69 -11.94
N TYR A 570 6.11 6.67 -11.08
CA TYR A 570 7.29 7.52 -11.18
C TYR A 570 7.85 7.86 -9.79
N LEU A 571 9.10 8.29 -9.76
CA LEU A 571 9.75 8.85 -8.59
C LEU A 571 9.85 10.36 -8.71
N ASP A 572 9.48 11.09 -7.66
CA ASP A 572 9.70 12.54 -7.61
C ASP A 572 11.14 12.90 -7.21
N CYS A 573 11.45 14.20 -7.26
CA CYS A 573 12.73 14.73 -6.80
C CYS A 573 13.02 14.46 -5.31
N ASN A 574 12.00 14.30 -4.46
CA ASN A 574 12.12 13.96 -3.04
C ASN A 574 12.36 12.46 -2.79
N GLY A 575 12.39 11.64 -3.84
CA GLY A 575 12.54 10.19 -3.75
C GLY A 575 11.29 9.47 -3.24
N ARG A 576 10.11 10.06 -3.45
CA ARG A 576 8.81 9.48 -3.16
C ARG A 576 8.26 8.78 -4.40
N LEU A 577 7.67 7.61 -4.20
CA LEU A 577 7.00 6.83 -5.24
C LEU A 577 5.54 7.29 -5.39
N PHE A 578 5.12 7.42 -6.65
CA PHE A 578 3.73 7.63 -7.04
C PHE A 578 3.33 6.50 -7.98
N VAL A 579 2.22 5.83 -7.64
CA VAL A 579 1.67 4.74 -8.45
C VAL A 579 0.61 5.34 -9.37
N SER A 580 0.84 5.30 -10.68
CA SER A 580 -0.06 5.87 -11.69
C SER A 580 -1.24 4.96 -11.99
N GLY A 581 -1.05 3.64 -11.86
CA GLY A 581 -2.05 2.62 -12.16
C GLY A 581 -1.39 1.34 -12.65
N ARG A 582 -2.17 0.46 -13.29
CA ARG A 582 -1.64 -0.71 -13.98
C ARG A 582 -1.66 -0.50 -15.49
N ASP A 583 -0.70 -1.11 -16.19
CA ASP A 583 -0.63 -1.10 -17.65
C ASP A 583 -1.91 -1.70 -18.28
N ASP A 584 -2.46 -2.76 -17.66
CA ASP A 584 -3.69 -3.41 -18.11
C ASP A 584 -4.99 -2.65 -17.77
N GLU A 585 -4.92 -1.60 -16.96
CA GLU A 585 -6.05 -0.72 -16.64
C GLU A 585 -5.99 0.64 -17.36
N MET A 586 -4.96 0.86 -18.18
CA MET A 586 -4.81 2.08 -18.98
C MET A 586 -5.96 2.20 -19.98
N ILE A 587 -6.62 3.36 -20.00
CA ILE A 587 -7.72 3.65 -20.91
C ILE A 587 -7.17 4.41 -22.10
N ILE A 588 -7.29 3.82 -23.30
CA ILE A 588 -6.84 4.46 -24.54
C ILE A 588 -8.04 5.13 -25.19
N SER A 589 -8.16 6.44 -25.00
CA SER A 589 -9.31 7.24 -25.46
C SER A 589 -8.87 8.26 -26.50
N GLY A 590 -9.17 7.98 -27.78
CA GLY A 590 -8.83 8.87 -28.89
C GLY A 590 -7.34 8.92 -29.21
N GLY A 591 -6.62 7.82 -28.94
CA GLY A 591 -5.17 7.72 -29.12
C GLY A 591 -4.35 8.18 -27.91
N GLU A 592 -4.99 8.74 -26.88
CA GLU A 592 -4.33 9.20 -25.65
C GLU A 592 -4.40 8.15 -24.54
N ASN A 593 -3.29 7.98 -23.84
CA ASN A 593 -3.17 7.07 -22.71
C ASN A 593 -3.61 7.78 -21.42
N VAL A 594 -4.77 7.37 -20.88
CA VAL A 594 -5.35 7.96 -19.69
C VAL A 594 -5.40 6.94 -18.57
N PHE A 595 -4.78 7.26 -17.43
CA PHE A 595 -4.87 6.45 -16.23
C PHE A 595 -6.12 6.82 -15.41
N PRO A 596 -6.88 5.84 -14.89
CA PRO A 596 -8.05 6.10 -14.05
C PRO A 596 -7.71 6.85 -12.75
N GLY A 597 -6.56 6.54 -12.13
CA GLY A 597 -6.20 7.01 -10.79
C GLY A 597 -6.23 8.53 -10.61
N PRO A 598 -5.57 9.34 -11.48
CA PRO A 598 -5.66 10.79 -11.43
C PRO A 598 -7.09 11.34 -11.53
N VAL A 599 -7.96 10.68 -12.31
CA VAL A 599 -9.36 11.08 -12.45
C VAL A 599 -10.16 10.71 -11.19
N GLU A 600 -9.97 9.51 -10.67
CA GLU A 600 -10.56 9.04 -9.40
C GLU A 600 -10.16 9.98 -8.26
N ASP A 601 -8.88 10.33 -8.13
CA ASP A 601 -8.40 11.23 -7.07
C ASP A 601 -9.02 12.63 -7.22
N ALA A 602 -9.05 13.19 -8.43
CA ALA A 602 -9.69 14.48 -8.66
C ALA A 602 -11.18 14.47 -8.26
N ILE A 603 -11.96 13.46 -8.67
CA ILE A 603 -13.39 13.34 -8.30
C ILE A 603 -13.53 13.17 -6.78
N ALA A 604 -12.66 12.41 -6.13
CA ALA A 604 -12.68 12.17 -4.68
C ALA A 604 -12.40 13.43 -3.83
N HIS A 605 -11.92 14.53 -4.43
CA HIS A 605 -11.77 15.82 -3.75
C HIS A 605 -13.10 16.60 -3.64
N LEU A 606 -14.13 16.25 -4.42
CA LEU A 606 -15.45 16.85 -4.28
C LEU A 606 -16.02 16.53 -2.88
N PRO A 607 -16.47 17.54 -2.10
CA PRO A 607 -16.99 17.33 -0.75
C PRO A 607 -18.15 16.33 -0.67
N GLN A 608 -18.95 16.26 -1.73
CA GLN A 608 -20.11 15.38 -1.89
C GLN A 608 -19.73 13.95 -2.26
N VAL A 609 -18.48 13.65 -2.62
CA VAL A 609 -18.07 12.30 -3.05
C VAL A 609 -17.56 11.50 -1.86
N GLY A 610 -18.14 10.32 -1.65
CA GLY A 610 -17.67 9.31 -0.71
C GLY A 610 -16.61 8.42 -1.38
N GLU A 611 -16.99 7.77 -2.47
CA GLU A 611 -16.13 6.87 -3.23
C GLU A 611 -16.25 7.12 -4.72
N VAL A 612 -15.22 6.75 -5.47
CA VAL A 612 -15.26 6.78 -6.93
C VAL A 612 -14.40 5.66 -7.51
N ALA A 613 -14.87 5.10 -8.63
CA ALA A 613 -14.09 4.23 -9.48
C ALA A 613 -14.27 4.66 -10.94
N VAL A 614 -13.17 4.69 -11.69
CA VAL A 614 -13.15 5.02 -13.12
C VAL A 614 -12.69 3.79 -13.90
N VAL A 615 -13.42 3.47 -14.96
CA VAL A 615 -13.14 2.33 -15.83
C VAL A 615 -13.18 2.77 -17.29
N GLY A 616 -12.43 2.06 -18.13
CA GLY A 616 -12.54 2.17 -19.58
C GLY A 616 -13.70 1.34 -20.08
N VAL A 617 -14.56 1.94 -20.88
CA VAL A 617 -15.63 1.24 -21.62
C VAL A 617 -15.46 1.49 -23.11
N SER A 618 -15.91 0.55 -23.94
CA SER A 618 -15.77 0.66 -25.40
C SER A 618 -16.51 1.88 -25.94
N ASP A 619 -15.87 2.58 -26.87
CA ASP A 619 -16.43 3.71 -27.61
C ASP A 619 -16.13 3.55 -29.10
N LYS A 620 -17.11 3.87 -29.96
CA LYS A 620 -16.99 3.67 -31.41
C LYS A 620 -16.02 4.66 -32.08
N GLU A 621 -15.89 5.86 -31.54
CA GLU A 621 -15.09 6.95 -32.12
C GLU A 621 -13.71 7.03 -31.46
N TYR A 622 -13.63 6.78 -30.15
CA TYR A 622 -12.41 6.94 -29.34
C TYR A 622 -11.72 5.61 -29.00
N GLY A 623 -12.29 4.47 -29.41
CA GLY A 623 -11.84 3.13 -29.03
C GLY A 623 -12.30 2.78 -27.61
N GLN A 624 -11.88 3.58 -26.62
CA GLN A 624 -12.43 3.57 -25.27
C GLN A 624 -12.80 4.98 -24.82
N ARG A 625 -13.64 5.05 -23.78
CA ARG A 625 -13.97 6.27 -23.05
C ARG A 625 -14.04 5.97 -21.56
N LEU A 626 -13.90 7.02 -20.75
CA LEU A 626 -13.98 6.92 -19.30
C LEU A 626 -15.45 6.86 -18.84
N ALA A 627 -15.75 5.93 -17.95
CA ALA A 627 -16.98 5.85 -17.18
C ALA A 627 -16.65 5.97 -15.68
N ALA A 628 -17.20 6.98 -15.01
CA ALA A 628 -17.04 7.21 -13.59
C ALA A 628 -18.25 6.68 -12.82
N PHE A 629 -17.99 5.94 -11.75
CA PHE A 629 -18.98 5.42 -10.81
C PHE A 629 -18.76 6.09 -9.47
N VAL A 630 -19.75 6.84 -9.01
CA VAL A 630 -19.61 7.75 -7.86
C VAL A 630 -20.57 7.33 -6.76
N VAL A 631 -20.05 7.15 -5.55
CA VAL A 631 -20.86 6.98 -4.34
C VAL A 631 -20.91 8.31 -3.60
N MET A 632 -22.12 8.76 -3.29
CA MET A 632 -22.35 10.06 -2.69
C MET A 632 -22.16 10.05 -1.17
N ARG A 633 -21.62 11.15 -0.65
CA ARG A 633 -21.50 11.45 0.78
C ARG A 633 -22.68 12.32 1.20
N GLY A 634 -23.65 11.72 1.87
CA GLY A 634 -24.84 12.41 2.35
C GLY A 634 -25.77 12.87 1.21
N ALA A 635 -26.70 13.77 1.53
CA ALA A 635 -27.79 14.17 0.63
C ALA A 635 -27.51 15.46 -0.17
N ALA A 636 -26.26 15.93 -0.22
CA ALA A 636 -25.91 17.13 -0.99
C ALA A 636 -26.00 16.86 -2.50
N GLY A 637 -26.49 17.82 -3.28
CA GLY A 637 -26.61 17.70 -4.73
C GLY A 637 -25.25 17.68 -5.44
N LEU A 638 -25.07 16.70 -6.32
CA LEU A 638 -24.01 16.62 -7.32
C LEU A 638 -24.63 15.92 -8.55
N ASP A 639 -24.52 16.54 -9.72
CA ASP A 639 -24.94 15.93 -10.98
C ASP A 639 -23.74 15.57 -11.86
N ASP A 640 -24.00 14.87 -12.96
CA ASP A 640 -22.98 14.39 -13.89
C ASP A 640 -22.24 15.55 -14.59
N ASP A 641 -22.95 16.63 -14.94
CA ASP A 641 -22.35 17.80 -15.59
C ASP A 641 -21.41 18.56 -14.66
N MET A 642 -21.73 18.67 -13.38
CA MET A 642 -20.84 19.23 -12.36
C MET A 642 -19.55 18.42 -12.25
N VAL A 643 -19.63 17.08 -12.27
CA VAL A 643 -18.44 16.20 -12.24
C VAL A 643 -17.60 16.39 -13.50
N ARG A 644 -18.23 16.37 -14.69
CA ARG A 644 -17.53 16.57 -15.97
C ARG A 644 -16.84 17.93 -16.04
N LEU A 645 -17.53 18.99 -15.63
CA LEU A 645 -16.98 20.35 -15.59
C LEU A 645 -15.82 20.44 -14.61
N TYR A 646 -15.95 19.83 -13.43
CA TYR A 646 -14.90 19.80 -12.42
C TYR A 646 -13.60 19.17 -12.94
N ILE A 647 -13.71 18.06 -13.68
CA ILE A 647 -12.55 17.35 -14.26
C ILE A 647 -11.97 18.08 -15.46
N ARG A 648 -12.82 18.62 -16.34
CA ARG A 648 -12.39 19.42 -17.50
C ARG A 648 -11.50 20.59 -17.09
N ASN A 649 -11.76 21.15 -15.92
CA ASN A 649 -11.03 22.29 -15.37
C ASN A 649 -9.74 21.91 -14.62
N ARG A 650 -9.38 20.62 -14.53
CA ARG A 650 -8.23 20.14 -13.74
C ARG A 650 -7.32 19.17 -14.47
N LEU A 651 -7.87 18.40 -15.39
CA LEU A 651 -7.15 17.38 -16.14
C LEU A 651 -7.35 17.59 -17.64
N SER A 652 -6.63 16.81 -18.44
CA SER A 652 -6.76 16.86 -19.90
C SER A 652 -8.21 16.62 -20.34
N ARG A 653 -8.59 17.15 -21.51
CA ARG A 653 -9.92 16.90 -22.10
C ARG A 653 -10.23 15.40 -22.28
N PHE A 654 -9.19 14.58 -22.47
CA PHE A 654 -9.31 13.12 -22.64
C PHE A 654 -9.55 12.40 -21.31
N SER A 655 -9.28 13.07 -20.18
CA SER A 655 -9.53 12.58 -18.82
C SER A 655 -10.94 12.83 -18.32
N VAL A 656 -11.79 13.54 -19.08
CA VAL A 656 -13.17 13.83 -18.69
C VAL A 656 -14.05 12.59 -18.88
N PRO A 657 -14.68 12.04 -17.82
CA PRO A 657 -15.61 10.93 -17.96
C PRO A 657 -16.79 11.28 -18.87
N ARG A 658 -17.10 10.41 -19.83
CA ARG A 658 -18.30 10.57 -20.67
C ARG A 658 -19.55 10.11 -19.93
N ASP A 659 -19.42 8.99 -19.20
CA ASP A 659 -20.47 8.52 -18.31
C ASP A 659 -20.13 8.86 -16.86
N VAL A 660 -21.14 9.31 -16.11
CA VAL A 660 -21.08 9.44 -14.67
C VAL A 660 -22.33 8.76 -14.12
N THR A 661 -22.14 7.70 -13.33
CA THR A 661 -23.20 6.90 -12.75
C THR A 661 -23.11 6.97 -11.24
N PHE A 662 -24.21 7.33 -10.58
CA PHE A 662 -24.28 7.34 -9.12
C PHE A 662 -24.75 5.99 -8.60
N LEU A 663 -24.06 5.47 -7.59
CA LEU A 663 -24.34 4.17 -6.96
C LEU A 663 -24.47 4.34 -5.44
N ASP A 664 -25.20 3.42 -4.81
CA ASP A 664 -25.25 3.32 -3.36
C ASP A 664 -23.92 2.80 -2.78
N GLU A 665 -23.28 1.84 -3.47
CA GLU A 665 -21.97 1.30 -3.12
C GLU A 665 -21.19 0.81 -4.34
N LEU A 666 -19.85 0.76 -4.24
CA LEU A 666 -19.00 0.13 -5.25
C LEU A 666 -18.92 -1.39 -5.02
N PRO A 667 -18.98 -2.22 -6.07
CA PRO A 667 -18.83 -3.67 -5.94
C PRO A 667 -17.40 -4.02 -5.52
N ARG A 668 -17.23 -4.80 -4.43
CA ARG A 668 -15.92 -5.05 -3.82
C ARG A 668 -15.65 -6.53 -3.52
N THR A 669 -14.36 -6.88 -3.43
CA THR A 669 -13.89 -8.16 -2.88
C THR A 669 -14.01 -8.16 -1.35
N ALA A 670 -13.87 -9.34 -0.72
CA ALA A 670 -13.78 -9.45 0.74
C ALA A 670 -12.57 -8.70 1.37
N THR A 671 -11.58 -8.34 0.56
CA THR A 671 -10.43 -7.52 0.98
C THR A 671 -10.66 -6.02 0.75
N GLY A 672 -11.85 -5.63 0.28
CA GLY A 672 -12.22 -4.25 0.02
C GLY A 672 -11.76 -3.71 -1.33
N LYS A 673 -11.20 -4.50 -2.24
CA LYS A 673 -10.80 -4.02 -3.59
C LYS A 673 -12.02 -3.90 -4.50
N VAL A 674 -12.13 -2.82 -5.27
CA VAL A 674 -13.23 -2.63 -6.25
C VAL A 674 -13.11 -3.65 -7.38
N ILE A 675 -14.24 -4.27 -7.76
CA ILE A 675 -14.34 -5.23 -8.85
C ILE A 675 -14.79 -4.50 -10.12
N LYS A 676 -13.84 -3.82 -10.79
CA LYS A 676 -14.08 -2.96 -11.97
C LYS A 676 -14.86 -3.64 -13.10
N ARG A 677 -14.67 -4.96 -13.31
CA ARG A 677 -15.42 -5.71 -14.35
C ARG A 677 -16.94 -5.70 -14.17
N LEU A 678 -17.43 -5.66 -12.91
CA LEU A 678 -18.87 -5.60 -12.64
C LEU A 678 -19.44 -4.21 -13.01
N LEU A 679 -18.64 -3.15 -12.81
CA LEU A 679 -18.98 -1.79 -13.22
C LEU A 679 -19.10 -1.65 -14.74
N ILE A 680 -18.15 -2.25 -15.47
CA ILE A 680 -18.18 -2.30 -16.94
C ILE A 680 -19.44 -2.99 -17.45
N GLN A 681 -19.84 -4.11 -16.82
CA GLN A 681 -21.06 -4.84 -17.18
C GLN A 681 -22.34 -4.06 -16.91
N SER A 682 -22.36 -3.22 -15.86
CA SER A 682 -23.49 -2.33 -15.54
C SER A 682 -23.54 -1.04 -16.37
N SER A 683 -22.50 -0.75 -17.16
CA SER A 683 -22.45 0.46 -17.99
C SER A 683 -23.42 0.33 -19.18
N PRO A 684 -24.17 1.38 -19.56
CA PRO A 684 -24.99 1.34 -20.76
C PRO A 684 -24.09 1.12 -21.99
N GLN A 685 -24.16 -0.09 -22.57
CA GLN A 685 -23.42 -0.41 -23.79
C GLN A 685 -24.06 0.31 -24.99
N ALA A 686 -23.26 0.99 -25.79
CA ALA A 686 -23.72 1.46 -27.09
C ALA A 686 -24.10 0.22 -27.95
N PRO A 687 -25.26 0.22 -28.64
CA PRO A 687 -25.67 -0.94 -29.42
C PRO A 687 -24.61 -1.27 -30.49
N LEU A 688 -24.15 -2.52 -30.48
CA LEU A 688 -23.33 -3.10 -31.55
C LEU A 688 -24.14 -3.03 -32.84
N ALA A 689 -23.58 -2.38 -33.87
CA ALA A 689 -24.21 -2.39 -35.18
C ALA A 689 -24.00 -3.79 -35.79
N THR A 690 -25.12 -4.42 -36.17
CA THR A 690 -25.18 -5.62 -37.02
C THR A 690 -24.51 -5.41 -38.36
#